data_AF-A0A951GN60-F1
#
_entry.id   AF-A0A951GN60-F1
#
_cell.length_a   1.000
_cell.length_b   1.000
_cell.length_c   1.000
_cell.angle_alpha   90.00
_cell.angle_beta   90.00
_cell.angle_gamma   90.00
#
_symmetry.space_group_name_H-M   'P 1'
#
loop_
_entity.id
_entity.type
_entity.pdbx_description
1 polymer ?
#
loop_
_entity_poly.entity_id
_entity_poly.type
_entity_poly.pdbx_seq_one_letter_code
_entity_poly.pdbx_strand_id
1 'polypeptide(L)'
;MRGLALALLVSIILCCGNAFPAHARGATCSDTLSGIIDGDVNVPRNSSCTMSDVTVNGNVKVAENASLTIDATQQPATINGDIQAQGCNFALLKGGVNVVGNVQIQSCAYQSGFVGPGINIDGNFICWQNSGPCEADLGSVGGDVRIKGNQSSEASDVSLVQIRGDLVCQQNSPAPTHVFGPDWVRGSPSGQCTIHLGFTPTGAAPACTTASFNVPNLTITSATPVATAGTVPAHCQIIGAIATSGEGADPGSALFRLNLPTTWNNHFMFEGCGGNCGSITSVSVNAVDNNEALGLGYAVVNTDTGHEQDPSTPDPTWILLPNGAPNEPAIIDFYYRAVHQVTVATKQFVEAYYSQPISYAYFDGCSTGGRQSMMEGKRYPVDYDGLVVGDPAISLAYARTSGFKQAQAFKTPSAWIPYSTVALVDQAVKENCDALDGVADGLIQNPAYCSVNPSALVSSGILTSGQAAGLRSYITRNTDPSGLPVYPGMPISDLSTSGFEGINDYSAPASDPTGAEPWGGVGKGPVAWTLTADPGIRYYVEQNVSFDVNNDWPQQANVVQDSALALLRERQGAANSDNPYQIANFLEKGGKIIMYHGGSDPLITPFRTVWYYQELASLHGGYDRLQNSVRFFMVPGMGHCSGGVSPNSFETLQALDDWVTKDIPPDGIVASATNGRTMPLCKYPEEASYNGSGDVNAASSWSCRPDDRRMLLVGPDGRFAGATRETALEYLNSPIGIGGE
;
A
#
# COMPACT_ATOMS: atom_id res chain seq x y z
N MET A 1 3.96 -58.77 -41.21
CA MET A 1 5.26 -59.18 -40.66
C MET A 1 5.69 -58.14 -39.64
N ARG A 2 5.93 -58.57 -38.37
CA ARG A 2 6.77 -57.98 -37.31
C ARG A 2 6.74 -56.44 -37.20
N GLY A 3 6.13 -55.79 -36.22
CA GLY A 3 6.16 -56.05 -34.78
C GLY A 3 7.19 -55.13 -34.12
N LEU A 4 6.73 -54.11 -33.39
CA LEU A 4 7.35 -53.65 -32.14
C LEU A 4 6.26 -52.96 -31.31
N ALA A 5 6.11 -53.45 -30.08
CA ALA A 5 5.01 -53.14 -29.19
C ALA A 5 5.24 -51.84 -28.42
N LEU A 6 4.22 -50.99 -28.38
CA LEU A 6 4.06 -49.90 -27.43
C LEU A 6 3.28 -50.49 -26.23
N ALA A 7 3.89 -50.48 -25.05
CA ALA A 7 3.20 -50.78 -23.81
C ALA A 7 3.52 -49.66 -22.81
N LEU A 8 2.60 -48.70 -22.67
CA LEU A 8 2.49 -47.92 -21.46
C LEU A 8 1.14 -48.26 -20.82
N LEU A 9 1.25 -48.94 -19.67
CA LEU A 9 0.14 -49.17 -18.76
C LEU A 9 -0.34 -47.83 -18.19
N VAL A 10 -1.62 -47.59 -18.36
CA VAL A 10 -2.41 -46.64 -17.57
C VAL A 10 -2.43 -47.14 -16.12
N SER A 11 -1.87 -46.37 -15.20
CA SER A 11 -2.20 -46.48 -13.77
C SER A 11 -2.91 -45.21 -13.34
N ILE A 12 -4.22 -45.34 -13.17
CA ILE A 12 -5.09 -44.36 -12.51
C ILE A 12 -4.71 -44.36 -11.03
N ILE A 13 -4.20 -43.23 -10.53
CA ILE A 13 -4.22 -42.92 -9.09
C ILE A 13 -5.10 -41.69 -8.93
N LEU A 14 -6.33 -41.94 -8.48
CA LEU A 14 -7.13 -40.97 -7.75
C LEU A 14 -6.38 -40.63 -6.46
N CYS A 15 -5.97 -39.37 -6.29
CA CYS A 15 -5.81 -38.76 -4.97
C CYS A 15 -6.31 -37.32 -5.05
N CYS A 16 -7.57 -37.13 -4.72
CA CYS A 16 -8.03 -35.88 -4.13
C CYS A 16 -7.36 -35.75 -2.76
N GLY A 17 -6.37 -34.87 -2.66
CA GLY A 17 -5.84 -34.40 -1.41
C GLY A 17 -5.74 -32.89 -1.51
N ASN A 18 -6.50 -32.18 -0.66
CA ASN A 18 -6.29 -30.76 -0.44
C ASN A 18 -4.82 -30.54 -0.09
N ALA A 19 -4.14 -29.69 -0.85
CA ALA A 19 -2.79 -29.26 -0.53
C ALA A 19 -2.87 -28.37 0.73
N PHE A 20 -2.74 -28.99 1.90
CA PHE A 20 -2.32 -28.28 3.10
C PHE A 20 -0.87 -27.83 2.89
N PRO A 21 -0.44 -26.66 3.41
CA PRO A 21 0.94 -26.23 3.32
C PRO A 21 1.86 -27.34 3.84
N ALA A 22 2.78 -27.80 3.00
CA ALA A 22 3.67 -28.90 3.33
C ALA A 22 4.58 -28.50 4.50
N HIS A 23 4.34 -29.05 5.69
CA HIS A 23 5.19 -28.84 6.86
C HIS A 23 6.44 -29.72 6.73
N ALA A 24 7.62 -29.12 6.63
CA ALA A 24 8.88 -29.87 6.71
C ALA A 24 9.22 -30.15 8.19
N ARG A 25 9.47 -31.43 8.53
CA ARG A 25 9.94 -31.82 9.88
C ARG A 25 11.42 -31.51 10.03
N GLY A 26 11.74 -30.35 10.59
CA GLY A 26 13.10 -29.81 10.59
C GLY A 26 13.67 -29.64 9.18
N ALA A 27 14.74 -28.84 9.04
CA ALA A 27 15.35 -28.59 7.75
C ALA A 27 16.87 -28.52 7.81
N THR A 28 17.50 -28.85 6.68
CA THR A 28 18.89 -28.52 6.42
C THR A 28 18.89 -27.44 5.35
N CYS A 29 19.50 -26.28 5.60
CA CYS A 29 19.54 -25.18 4.65
C CYS A 29 20.95 -24.99 4.09
N SER A 30 21.10 -25.07 2.78
CA SER A 30 22.36 -24.84 2.07
C SER A 30 22.23 -23.90 0.88
N ASP A 31 21.09 -23.24 0.75
CA ASP A 31 20.84 -22.19 -0.23
C ASP A 31 19.75 -21.24 0.30
N THR A 32 18.49 -21.39 -0.12
CA THR A 32 17.37 -20.54 0.34
C THR A 32 16.32 -21.38 1.09
N LEU A 33 15.68 -20.80 2.10
CA LEU A 33 14.60 -21.42 2.86
C LEU A 33 13.46 -20.41 3.16
N SER A 34 12.22 -20.81 2.90
CA SER A 34 11.00 -20.04 3.18
C SER A 34 9.86 -20.95 3.64
N GLY A 35 8.77 -20.36 4.12
CA GLY A 35 7.57 -21.06 4.58
C GLY A 35 7.66 -21.55 6.04
N ILE A 36 6.77 -22.48 6.41
CA ILE A 36 6.67 -22.99 7.79
C ILE A 36 7.50 -24.27 7.96
N ILE A 37 8.47 -24.22 8.88
CA ILE A 37 9.32 -25.34 9.26
C ILE A 37 8.95 -25.81 10.66
N ASP A 38 8.51 -27.07 10.79
CA ASP A 38 8.14 -27.68 12.07
C ASP A 38 9.33 -28.43 12.66
N GLY A 39 10.23 -27.69 13.30
CA GLY A 39 11.44 -28.20 13.97
C GLY A 39 12.69 -27.34 13.75
N ASP A 40 13.84 -27.87 14.14
CA ASP A 40 15.14 -27.18 14.02
C ASP A 40 15.59 -27.05 12.55
N VAL A 41 16.23 -25.92 12.22
CA VAL A 41 16.98 -25.71 10.97
C VAL A 41 18.48 -25.79 11.24
N ASN A 42 19.19 -26.57 10.45
CA ASN A 42 20.65 -26.68 10.51
C ASN A 42 21.27 -26.14 9.22
N VAL A 43 22.19 -25.17 9.32
CA VAL A 43 23.02 -24.72 8.21
C VAL A 43 24.35 -25.49 8.25
N PRO A 44 24.62 -26.41 7.30
CA PRO A 44 25.80 -27.27 7.35
C PRO A 44 27.10 -26.51 7.18
N ARG A 45 28.20 -27.17 7.56
CA ARG A 45 29.55 -26.62 7.38
C ARG A 45 29.80 -26.22 5.93
N ASN A 46 30.51 -25.10 5.73
CA ASN A 46 30.87 -24.58 4.41
C ASN A 46 29.66 -24.33 3.48
N SER A 47 28.47 -24.10 4.04
CA SER A 47 27.25 -23.80 3.29
C SER A 47 26.78 -22.38 3.58
N SER A 48 26.04 -21.78 2.66
CA SER A 48 25.35 -20.51 2.89
C SER A 48 23.84 -20.78 2.93
N CYS A 49 23.15 -20.14 3.86
CA CYS A 49 21.70 -20.15 3.94
C CYS A 49 21.15 -18.73 3.95
N THR A 50 20.19 -18.44 3.09
CA THR A 50 19.35 -17.26 3.14
C THR A 50 17.94 -17.69 3.52
N MET A 51 17.41 -17.10 4.58
CA MET A 51 16.02 -17.32 5.00
C MET A 51 15.22 -16.06 4.79
N SER A 52 14.06 -16.17 4.16
CA SER A 52 13.11 -15.06 3.96
C SER A 52 11.69 -15.62 3.98
N ASP A 53 10.71 -14.84 4.46
CA ASP A 53 9.31 -15.29 4.60
C ASP A 53 9.20 -16.67 5.28
N VAL A 54 9.87 -16.83 6.43
CA VAL A 54 10.02 -18.12 7.11
C VAL A 54 9.43 -18.07 8.52
N THR A 55 8.77 -19.14 8.92
CA THR A 55 8.44 -19.42 10.32
C THR A 55 9.10 -20.73 10.74
N VAL A 56 10.09 -20.66 11.63
CA VAL A 56 10.78 -21.82 12.18
C VAL A 56 10.24 -22.13 13.58
N ASN A 57 9.50 -23.24 13.72
CA ASN A 57 9.02 -23.76 15.00
C ASN A 57 10.11 -24.57 15.73
N GLY A 58 11.27 -23.96 15.92
CA GLY A 58 12.45 -24.60 16.48
C GLY A 58 13.66 -23.68 16.47
N ASN A 59 14.85 -24.27 16.63
CA ASN A 59 16.11 -23.52 16.67
C ASN A 59 16.77 -23.45 15.30
N VAL A 60 17.55 -22.39 15.05
CA VAL A 60 18.45 -22.30 13.90
C VAL A 60 19.89 -22.50 14.37
N LYS A 61 20.59 -23.49 13.82
CA LYS A 61 21.99 -23.80 14.15
C LYS A 61 22.87 -23.60 12.93
N VAL A 62 23.88 -22.74 13.04
CA VAL A 62 24.84 -22.43 11.98
C VAL A 62 26.18 -23.06 12.31
N ALA A 63 26.61 -24.00 11.48
CA ALA A 63 27.84 -24.75 11.69
C ALA A 63 29.10 -23.95 11.29
N GLU A 64 30.25 -24.54 11.57
CA GLU A 64 31.56 -23.99 11.27
C GLU A 64 31.72 -23.63 9.76
N ASN A 65 32.32 -22.47 9.47
CA ASN A 65 32.51 -21.89 8.14
C ASN A 65 31.22 -21.75 7.31
N ALA A 66 30.05 -21.80 7.94
CA ALA A 66 28.77 -21.57 7.26
C ALA A 66 28.36 -20.10 7.34
N SER A 67 27.48 -19.66 6.45
CA SER A 67 26.92 -18.31 6.44
C SER A 67 25.40 -18.37 6.61
N LEU A 68 24.85 -17.47 7.42
CA LEU A 68 23.41 -17.29 7.56
C LEU A 68 23.05 -15.82 7.29
N THR A 69 22.09 -15.62 6.40
CA THR A 69 21.32 -14.39 6.31
C THR A 69 19.87 -14.71 6.62
N ILE A 70 19.26 -14.05 7.59
CA ILE A 70 17.80 -13.98 7.69
C ILE A 70 17.42 -12.61 7.14
N ASP A 71 16.90 -12.60 5.92
CA ASP A 71 16.48 -11.39 5.23
C ASP A 71 14.95 -11.22 5.35
N ALA A 72 14.55 -10.45 6.35
CA ALA A 72 13.17 -10.06 6.61
C ALA A 72 12.92 -8.58 6.28
N THR A 73 13.65 -8.03 5.31
CA THR A 73 13.43 -6.65 4.82
C THR A 73 12.14 -6.54 4.00
N GLN A 74 11.77 -7.63 3.31
CA GLN A 74 10.55 -7.73 2.52
C GLN A 74 9.43 -8.33 3.37
N GLN A 75 9.62 -9.55 3.87
CA GLN A 75 8.60 -10.31 4.59
C GLN A 75 9.13 -10.71 5.97
N PRO A 76 8.30 -10.70 7.04
CA PRO A 76 8.75 -11.03 8.38
C PRO A 76 9.32 -12.45 8.43
N ALA A 77 10.27 -12.66 9.32
CA ALA A 77 10.76 -13.99 9.67
C ALA A 77 10.53 -14.24 11.15
N THR A 78 10.00 -15.40 11.50
CA THR A 78 9.77 -15.78 12.91
C THR A 78 10.56 -17.03 13.25
N ILE A 79 11.39 -16.96 14.29
CA ILE A 79 12.12 -18.08 14.86
C ILE A 79 11.58 -18.31 16.28
N ASN A 80 10.77 -19.35 16.46
CA ASN A 80 10.15 -19.71 17.74
C ASN A 80 11.12 -20.46 18.69
N GLY A 81 12.43 -20.23 18.54
CA GLY A 81 13.51 -20.87 19.28
C GLY A 81 14.78 -20.02 19.28
N ASP A 82 15.92 -20.63 19.58
CA ASP A 82 17.22 -19.95 19.59
C ASP A 82 17.88 -19.93 18.20
N ILE A 83 18.70 -18.90 17.95
CA ILE A 83 19.68 -18.89 16.85
C ILE A 83 21.07 -19.05 17.46
N GLN A 84 21.80 -20.08 17.03
CA GLN A 84 23.15 -20.39 17.51
C GLN A 84 24.12 -20.52 16.34
N ALA A 85 25.07 -19.60 16.25
CA ALA A 85 26.12 -19.60 15.22
C ALA A 85 27.50 -19.66 15.88
N GLN A 86 28.27 -20.71 15.58
CA GLN A 86 29.58 -20.91 16.20
C GLN A 86 30.63 -21.27 15.15
N GLY A 87 31.75 -20.54 15.13
CA GLY A 87 32.84 -20.76 14.19
C GLY A 87 32.44 -20.48 12.74
N CYS A 88 31.42 -19.64 12.53
CA CYS A 88 30.79 -19.42 11.25
C CYS A 88 31.58 -18.42 10.37
N ASN A 89 31.21 -18.26 9.11
CA ASN A 89 31.66 -17.11 8.34
C ASN A 89 30.94 -15.85 8.85
N PHE A 90 29.61 -15.85 8.84
CA PHE A 90 28.78 -14.82 9.46
C PHE A 90 27.36 -15.33 9.76
N ALA A 91 26.65 -14.63 10.63
CA ALA A 91 25.22 -14.78 10.83
C ALA A 91 24.58 -13.39 10.98
N LEU A 92 23.70 -13.00 10.07
CA LEU A 92 23.14 -11.65 10.00
C LEU A 92 21.62 -11.69 9.84
N LEU A 93 20.91 -11.00 10.74
CA LEU A 93 19.46 -10.81 10.72
C LEU A 93 19.15 -9.41 10.18
N LYS A 94 18.22 -9.29 9.24
CA LYS A 94 17.87 -8.01 8.62
C LYS A 94 16.37 -7.79 8.61
N GLY A 95 15.91 -6.58 8.96
CA GLY A 95 14.49 -6.21 8.89
C GLY A 95 13.63 -6.81 10.01
N GLY A 96 12.38 -7.16 9.71
CA GLY A 96 11.39 -7.59 10.70
C GLY A 96 11.56 -9.04 11.17
N VAL A 97 12.68 -9.37 11.81
CA VAL A 97 12.94 -10.72 12.37
C VAL A 97 12.47 -10.79 13.82
N ASN A 98 11.55 -11.70 14.10
CA ASN A 98 11.12 -12.07 15.46
C ASN A 98 11.83 -13.33 15.92
N VAL A 99 12.53 -13.28 17.05
CA VAL A 99 13.18 -14.44 17.68
C VAL A 99 12.66 -14.58 19.10
N VAL A 100 11.92 -15.66 19.38
CA VAL A 100 11.37 -15.93 20.72
C VAL A 100 12.48 -16.33 21.71
N GLY A 101 13.53 -16.98 21.20
CA GLY A 101 14.68 -17.40 21.99
C GLY A 101 15.82 -16.37 22.05
N ASN A 102 17.02 -16.88 22.24
CA ASN A 102 18.27 -16.13 22.26
C ASN A 102 18.93 -16.16 20.88
N VAL A 103 19.72 -15.13 20.60
CA VAL A 103 20.64 -15.11 19.46
C VAL A 103 22.06 -15.12 19.99
N GLN A 104 22.82 -16.15 19.63
CA GLN A 104 24.20 -16.36 20.06
C GLN A 104 25.11 -16.50 18.84
N ILE A 105 26.06 -15.58 18.70
CA ILE A 105 27.00 -15.54 17.59
C ILE A 105 28.43 -15.51 18.14
N GLN A 106 29.17 -16.57 17.87
CA GLN A 106 30.50 -16.77 18.44
C GLN A 106 31.54 -17.17 17.38
N SER A 107 32.72 -16.55 17.46
CA SER A 107 33.90 -16.94 16.67
C SER A 107 33.67 -16.95 15.16
N CYS A 108 32.84 -16.02 14.67
CA CYS A 108 32.59 -15.83 13.25
C CYS A 108 33.58 -14.86 12.61
N ALA A 109 33.87 -15.08 11.33
CA ALA A 109 34.96 -14.42 10.62
C ALA A 109 34.62 -12.99 10.13
N TYR A 110 33.36 -12.73 9.80
CA TYR A 110 32.87 -11.50 9.19
C TYR A 110 31.74 -10.86 10.00
N GLN A 111 31.31 -9.67 9.58
CA GLN A 111 30.24 -8.90 10.20
C GLN A 111 29.00 -9.75 10.44
N SER A 112 28.51 -9.76 11.67
CA SER A 112 27.38 -10.57 12.12
C SER A 112 26.49 -9.77 13.08
N GLY A 113 25.29 -10.27 13.40
CA GLY A 113 24.39 -9.61 14.34
C GLY A 113 23.02 -9.32 13.74
N PHE A 114 22.44 -8.15 14.03
CA PHE A 114 21.17 -7.74 13.47
C PHE A 114 21.15 -6.27 13.04
N VAL A 115 20.40 -5.98 11.98
CA VAL A 115 20.19 -4.64 11.44
C VAL A 115 18.69 -4.47 11.11
N GLY A 116 18.00 -3.61 11.85
CA GLY A 116 16.57 -3.34 11.68
C GLY A 116 16.22 -2.35 10.56
N PRO A 117 15.03 -1.74 10.60
CA PRO A 117 14.05 -1.75 11.69
C PRO A 117 13.27 -3.07 11.81
N GLY A 118 12.68 -3.30 12.99
CA GLY A 118 11.72 -4.38 13.21
C GLY A 118 12.31 -5.66 13.80
N ILE A 119 13.58 -5.68 14.19
CA ILE A 119 14.17 -6.82 14.90
C ILE A 119 13.57 -6.90 16.31
N ASN A 120 13.01 -8.05 16.68
CA ASN A 120 12.60 -8.33 18.05
C ASN A 120 13.19 -9.66 18.52
N ILE A 121 13.98 -9.62 19.58
CA ILE A 121 14.58 -10.81 20.22
C ILE A 121 14.04 -10.85 21.65
N ASP A 122 13.13 -11.78 21.96
CA ASP A 122 12.55 -11.87 23.31
C ASP A 122 13.58 -12.32 24.36
N GLY A 123 14.58 -13.10 23.95
CA GLY A 123 15.70 -13.54 24.78
C GLY A 123 16.90 -12.58 24.78
N ASN A 124 18.11 -13.14 24.94
CA ASN A 124 19.35 -12.38 24.94
C ASN A 124 19.98 -12.32 23.54
N PHE A 125 20.65 -11.21 23.23
CA PHE A 125 21.56 -11.11 22.10
C PHE A 125 23.00 -11.12 22.59
N ILE A 126 23.77 -12.14 22.22
CA ILE A 126 25.14 -12.32 22.69
C ILE A 126 26.04 -12.56 21.47
N CYS A 127 26.92 -11.60 21.20
CA CYS A 127 27.84 -11.64 20.06
C CYS A 127 29.28 -11.47 20.55
N TRP A 128 30.08 -12.55 20.50
CA TRP A 128 31.38 -12.58 21.16
C TRP A 128 32.50 -13.34 20.46
N GLN A 129 33.75 -12.92 20.72
CA GLN A 129 34.97 -13.53 20.21
C GLN A 129 35.01 -13.67 18.68
N ASN A 130 34.35 -12.78 17.96
CA ASN A 130 34.34 -12.77 16.50
C ASN A 130 35.57 -12.03 15.95
N SER A 131 36.01 -12.41 14.76
CA SER A 131 37.03 -11.67 14.00
C SER A 131 36.42 -10.56 13.14
N GLY A 132 35.09 -10.57 12.98
CA GLY A 132 34.30 -9.49 12.39
C GLY A 132 33.56 -8.66 13.45
N PRO A 133 33.05 -7.47 13.10
CA PRO A 133 32.23 -6.66 13.99
C PRO A 133 30.85 -7.31 14.25
N CYS A 134 30.24 -6.95 15.36
CA CYS A 134 28.88 -7.35 15.73
C CYS A 134 27.94 -6.14 15.65
N GLU A 135 26.95 -6.17 14.76
CA GLU A 135 25.92 -5.14 14.72
C GLU A 135 24.73 -5.47 15.60
N ALA A 136 24.17 -4.44 16.21
CA ALA A 136 22.90 -4.50 16.91
C ALA A 136 22.21 -3.15 16.73
N ASP A 137 21.48 -3.01 15.63
CA ASP A 137 20.85 -1.74 15.26
C ASP A 137 19.34 -1.87 15.13
N LEU A 138 18.59 -0.90 15.66
CA LEU A 138 17.16 -0.70 15.39
C LEU A 138 16.30 -1.92 15.72
N GLY A 139 16.45 -2.42 16.94
CA GLY A 139 15.74 -3.60 17.41
C GLY A 139 15.32 -3.52 18.88
N SER A 140 14.54 -4.49 19.30
CA SER A 140 14.19 -4.72 20.70
C SER A 140 14.81 -6.03 21.17
N VAL A 141 15.43 -6.01 22.35
CA VAL A 141 15.99 -7.19 23.00
C VAL A 141 15.37 -7.29 24.40
N GLY A 142 14.60 -8.35 24.61
CA GLY A 142 13.89 -8.63 25.86
C GLY A 142 14.80 -9.05 27.01
N GLY A 143 15.99 -9.54 26.71
CA GLY A 143 17.06 -9.86 27.66
C GLY A 143 18.24 -8.91 27.59
N ASP A 144 19.43 -9.45 27.84
CA ASP A 144 20.70 -8.73 27.79
C ASP A 144 21.25 -8.62 26.37
N VAL A 145 21.95 -7.52 26.08
CA VAL A 145 22.81 -7.35 24.92
C VAL A 145 24.27 -7.44 25.37
N ARG A 146 25.03 -8.36 24.80
CA ARG A 146 26.43 -8.61 25.17
C ARG A 146 27.34 -8.65 23.95
N ILE A 147 28.12 -7.59 23.76
CA ILE A 147 29.14 -7.48 22.69
C ILE A 147 30.53 -7.64 23.32
N LYS A 148 31.16 -8.81 23.16
CA LYS A 148 32.37 -9.13 23.94
C LYS A 148 33.51 -9.72 23.14
N GLY A 149 34.72 -9.17 23.28
CA GLY A 149 35.93 -9.80 22.77
C GLY A 149 36.03 -9.86 21.24
N ASN A 150 35.26 -9.05 20.50
CA ASN A 150 35.32 -9.01 19.04
C ASN A 150 36.57 -8.24 18.59
N GLN A 151 37.31 -8.80 17.63
CA GLN A 151 38.63 -8.32 17.18
C GLN A 151 38.62 -8.15 15.66
N SER A 152 38.26 -6.96 15.19
CA SER A 152 38.00 -6.68 13.77
C SER A 152 38.74 -5.42 13.30
N SER A 153 38.72 -5.14 11.99
CA SER A 153 39.23 -3.88 11.44
C SER A 153 38.30 -2.69 11.69
N GLU A 154 37.00 -2.96 11.85
CA GLU A 154 35.93 -1.98 12.10
C GLU A 154 35.34 -2.20 13.49
N ALA A 155 34.78 -1.15 14.10
CA ALA A 155 34.08 -1.28 15.38
C ALA A 155 32.76 -2.03 15.20
N SER A 156 32.33 -2.74 16.24
CA SER A 156 30.93 -3.21 16.37
C SER A 156 30.02 -2.01 16.64
N ASP A 157 28.85 -1.90 16.02
CA ASP A 157 27.87 -0.87 16.37
C ASP A 157 26.74 -1.45 17.23
N VAL A 158 26.33 -0.68 18.23
CA VAL A 158 25.09 -0.92 18.98
C VAL A 158 24.36 0.41 19.03
N SER A 159 23.25 0.52 18.32
CA SER A 159 22.53 1.78 18.20
C SER A 159 21.03 1.58 18.16
N LEU A 160 20.30 2.49 18.81
CA LEU A 160 18.84 2.54 18.72
C LEU A 160 18.19 1.20 19.11
N VAL A 161 18.76 0.49 20.10
CA VAL A 161 18.22 -0.78 20.59
C VAL A 161 17.46 -0.55 21.89
N GLN A 162 16.22 -1.05 21.95
CA GLN A 162 15.50 -1.14 23.22
C GLN A 162 15.94 -2.41 23.97
N ILE A 163 16.62 -2.25 25.09
CA ILE A 163 17.23 -3.35 25.84
C ILE A 163 16.54 -3.45 27.20
N ARG A 164 15.77 -4.51 27.43
CA ARG A 164 15.09 -4.72 28.73
C ARG A 164 16.04 -5.23 29.83
N GLY A 165 17.12 -5.92 29.45
CA GLY A 165 18.19 -6.38 30.34
C GLY A 165 19.38 -5.42 30.42
N ASP A 166 20.57 -5.97 30.63
CA ASP A 166 21.84 -5.24 30.70
C ASP A 166 22.50 -5.09 29.32
N LEU A 167 23.17 -3.97 29.10
CA LEU A 167 24.05 -3.74 27.93
C LEU A 167 25.51 -3.91 28.36
N VAL A 168 26.20 -4.94 27.87
CA VAL A 168 27.57 -5.26 28.28
C VAL A 168 28.52 -5.28 27.11
N CYS A 169 29.46 -4.33 27.09
CA CYS A 169 30.49 -4.24 26.06
C CYS A 169 31.88 -4.38 26.67
N GLN A 170 32.60 -5.44 26.36
CA GLN A 170 33.86 -5.74 27.04
C GLN A 170 34.89 -6.33 26.08
N GLN A 171 36.14 -5.87 26.18
CA GLN A 171 37.29 -6.46 25.46
C GLN A 171 37.18 -6.45 23.93
N ASN A 172 36.34 -5.60 23.33
CA ASN A 172 36.30 -5.43 21.88
C ASN A 172 37.45 -4.52 21.41
N SER A 173 38.00 -4.80 20.23
CA SER A 173 39.00 -3.95 19.59
C SER A 173 38.72 -3.87 18.08
N PRO A 174 38.34 -2.68 17.55
CA PRO A 174 38.05 -1.44 18.28
C PRO A 174 36.92 -1.56 19.32
N ALA A 175 36.84 -0.61 20.26
CA ALA A 175 35.70 -0.51 21.15
C ALA A 175 34.41 -0.27 20.34
N PRO A 176 33.24 -0.76 20.78
CA PRO A 176 32.01 -0.58 20.01
C PRO A 176 31.65 0.89 19.81
N THR A 177 30.78 1.17 18.85
CA THR A 177 30.24 2.49 18.53
C THR A 177 28.72 2.52 18.73
N HIS A 178 28.11 3.69 18.59
CA HIS A 178 26.65 3.90 18.55
C HIS A 178 26.33 4.92 17.44
N VAL A 179 26.75 4.62 16.22
CA VAL A 179 26.79 5.59 15.11
C VAL A 179 25.41 6.20 14.82
N PHE A 180 24.32 5.47 15.04
CA PHE A 180 22.97 5.94 14.73
C PHE A 180 22.28 6.64 15.91
N GLY A 181 22.65 6.33 17.16
CA GLY A 181 22.09 6.98 18.35
C GLY A 181 22.14 6.13 19.61
N PRO A 182 21.65 6.66 20.75
CA PRO A 182 21.71 5.93 22.03
C PRO A 182 20.76 4.73 22.07
N ASP A 183 21.05 3.79 22.95
CA ASP A 183 20.20 2.65 23.29
C ASP A 183 19.28 2.98 24.47
N TRP A 184 18.15 2.28 24.56
CA TRP A 184 17.23 2.38 25.69
C TRP A 184 17.39 1.18 26.63
N VAL A 185 18.36 1.28 27.54
CA VAL A 185 18.70 0.21 28.49
C VAL A 185 17.90 0.35 29.78
N ARG A 186 17.03 -0.63 30.08
CA ARG A 186 16.29 -0.70 31.35
C ARG A 186 17.15 -1.27 32.50
N GLY A 187 18.05 -2.20 32.19
CA GLY A 187 19.06 -2.69 33.11
C GLY A 187 20.22 -1.70 33.27
N SER A 188 21.45 -2.20 33.37
CA SER A 188 22.65 -1.40 33.50
C SER A 188 23.59 -1.54 32.30
N PRO A 189 24.02 -0.43 31.66
CA PRO A 189 25.14 -0.49 30.74
C PRO A 189 26.44 -0.76 31.52
N SER A 190 27.42 -1.45 30.92
CA SER A 190 28.73 -1.67 31.54
C SER A 190 29.89 -1.82 30.56
N GLY A 191 31.11 -1.63 31.08
CA GLY A 191 32.36 -1.79 30.34
C GLY A 191 32.63 -0.66 29.34
N GLN A 192 33.05 -1.00 28.13
CA GLN A 192 33.30 -0.06 27.04
C GLN A 192 32.06 0.78 26.72
N CYS A 193 30.87 0.22 26.94
CA CYS A 193 29.61 0.92 26.68
C CYS A 193 29.31 2.03 27.71
N THR A 194 29.82 1.94 28.94
CA THR A 194 29.70 3.04 29.92
C THR A 194 30.73 4.15 29.77
N ILE A 195 31.90 3.85 29.22
CA ILE A 195 33.07 4.74 29.28
C ILE A 195 33.20 5.58 28.00
N HIS A 196 32.76 5.07 26.86
CA HIS A 196 33.05 5.67 25.56
C HIS A 196 31.82 6.12 24.77
N LEU A 197 30.60 5.82 25.21
CA LEU A 197 29.46 5.82 24.30
C LEU A 197 28.18 6.51 24.80
N GLY A 198 28.10 7.04 26.02
CA GLY A 198 27.00 7.96 26.37
C GLY A 198 25.58 7.49 26.03
N PHE A 199 25.25 6.20 26.15
CA PHE A 199 23.94 5.57 25.85
C PHE A 199 22.78 6.06 26.74
N THR A 200 22.88 7.24 27.32
CA THR A 200 21.76 7.86 28.03
C THR A 200 21.00 8.69 27.00
N PRO A 201 19.71 8.41 26.75
CA PRO A 201 18.90 9.25 25.89
C PRO A 201 18.97 10.70 26.35
N THR A 202 19.23 11.64 25.44
CA THR A 202 19.12 13.06 25.77
C THR A 202 17.65 13.35 26.06
N GLY A 203 17.33 13.92 27.22
CA GLY A 203 15.95 14.24 27.61
C GLY A 203 15.28 15.37 26.80
N ALA A 204 15.91 15.83 25.71
CA ALA A 204 15.38 16.86 24.82
C ALA A 204 15.70 16.49 23.37
N ALA A 205 14.75 16.72 22.46
CA ALA A 205 14.98 16.63 21.03
C ALA A 205 16.12 17.59 20.61
N PRO A 206 16.99 17.20 19.68
CA PRO A 206 18.07 18.03 19.19
C PRO A 206 17.53 19.26 18.48
N ALA A 207 18.35 20.31 18.45
CA ALA A 207 18.02 21.52 17.72
C ALA A 207 17.71 21.18 16.25
N CYS A 208 16.65 21.78 15.71
CA CYS A 208 16.28 21.64 14.30
C CYS A 208 17.37 22.26 13.42
N THR A 209 18.35 21.45 13.10
CA THR A 209 19.54 21.78 12.32
C THR A 209 19.84 20.58 11.45
N THR A 210 20.62 20.76 10.39
CA THR A 210 21.06 19.67 9.52
C THR A 210 21.99 18.78 10.33
N ALA A 211 21.40 17.91 11.15
CA ALA A 211 22.11 17.05 12.07
C ALA A 211 22.75 15.90 11.29
N SER A 212 23.95 15.53 11.73
CA SER A 212 24.79 14.48 11.18
C SER A 212 24.37 13.10 11.72
N PHE A 213 23.07 12.78 11.73
CA PHE A 213 22.68 11.39 12.01
C PHE A 213 23.20 10.55 10.84
N ASN A 214 24.11 9.62 11.13
CA ASN A 214 24.75 8.78 10.12
C ASN A 214 23.77 7.69 9.64
N VAL A 215 22.55 8.03 9.25
CA VAL A 215 21.59 7.07 8.71
C VAL A 215 22.07 6.58 7.33
N PRO A 216 22.14 5.25 7.07
CA PRO A 216 22.64 4.74 5.81
C PRO A 216 21.80 5.24 4.62
N ASN A 217 22.48 5.54 3.51
CA ASN A 217 21.87 6.00 2.25
C ASN A 217 21.05 7.31 2.35
N LEU A 218 21.03 7.98 3.50
CA LEU A 218 20.25 9.19 3.75
C LEU A 218 21.14 10.43 3.67
N THR A 219 20.66 11.45 2.95
CA THR A 219 21.28 12.78 2.87
C THR A 219 20.27 13.83 3.28
N ILE A 220 20.59 14.63 4.31
CA ILE A 220 19.79 15.79 4.71
C ILE A 220 20.24 17.03 3.93
N THR A 221 19.32 17.64 3.18
CA THR A 221 19.59 18.86 2.41
C THR A 221 19.18 20.12 3.18
N SER A 222 18.13 20.04 3.99
CA SER A 222 17.73 21.14 4.87
C SER A 222 17.03 20.66 6.14
N ALA A 223 17.14 21.47 7.19
CA ALA A 223 16.41 21.33 8.43
C ALA A 223 15.98 22.73 8.90
N THR A 224 14.68 22.97 8.97
CA THR A 224 14.11 24.30 9.21
C THR A 224 13.11 24.26 10.35
N PRO A 225 13.31 25.03 11.44
CA PRO A 225 12.30 25.15 12.48
C PRO A 225 11.09 25.92 11.93
N VAL A 226 9.91 25.32 12.06
CA VAL A 226 8.63 25.92 11.66
C VAL A 226 7.87 26.30 12.93
N ALA A 227 7.49 27.58 13.02
CA ALA A 227 6.68 28.08 14.13
C ALA A 227 5.21 27.65 14.00
N THR A 228 4.49 27.61 15.11
CA THR A 228 3.04 27.32 15.12
C THR A 228 2.29 28.27 14.19
N ALA A 229 1.42 27.72 13.34
CA ALA A 229 0.55 28.47 12.44
C ALA A 229 -0.81 27.78 12.29
N GLY A 230 -1.89 28.42 12.76
CA GLY A 230 -3.22 27.81 12.75
C GLY A 230 -3.26 26.54 13.60
N THR A 231 -3.68 25.42 13.00
CA THR A 231 -3.71 24.08 13.62
C THR A 231 -2.37 23.35 13.53
N VAL A 232 -1.41 23.85 12.73
CA VAL A 232 -0.11 23.21 12.56
C VAL A 232 0.81 23.57 13.74
N PRO A 233 1.26 22.59 14.55
CA PRO A 233 2.12 22.85 15.70
C PRO A 233 3.54 23.23 15.27
N ALA A 234 4.32 23.75 16.22
CA ALA A 234 5.74 23.98 16.00
C ALA A 234 6.45 22.63 15.78
N HIS A 235 7.26 22.55 14.72
CA HIS A 235 7.94 21.33 14.29
C HIS A 235 9.26 21.63 13.60
N CYS A 236 10.11 20.61 13.47
CA CYS A 236 11.28 20.66 12.60
C CYS A 236 10.92 20.05 11.25
N GLN A 237 11.06 20.83 10.17
CA GLN A 237 10.91 20.31 8.81
C GLN A 237 12.26 19.92 8.26
N ILE A 238 12.40 18.67 7.86
CA ILE A 238 13.58 18.09 7.24
C ILE A 238 13.28 17.82 5.77
N ILE A 239 14.16 18.25 4.88
CA ILE A 239 14.17 17.82 3.47
C ILE A 239 15.44 17.01 3.26
N GLY A 240 15.32 15.88 2.58
CA GLY A 240 16.45 15.01 2.28
C GLY A 240 16.20 14.12 1.08
N ALA A 241 17.14 13.22 0.85
CA ALA A 241 17.09 12.21 -0.19
C ALA A 241 17.58 10.86 0.36
N ILE A 242 17.00 9.77 -0.12
CA ILE A 242 17.47 8.40 0.10
C ILE A 242 17.98 7.85 -1.22
N ALA A 243 19.21 7.32 -1.25
CA ALA A 243 19.69 6.51 -2.36
C ALA A 243 19.00 5.14 -2.33
N THR A 244 18.28 4.78 -3.39
CA THR A 244 17.52 3.52 -3.48
C THR A 244 18.32 2.45 -4.20
N SER A 245 18.21 1.19 -3.77
CA SER A 245 18.90 0.06 -4.42
C SER A 245 18.26 -1.29 -4.13
N GLY A 246 18.60 -2.31 -4.92
CA GLY A 246 18.11 -3.69 -4.72
C GLY A 246 16.84 -4.01 -5.52
N GLU A 247 16.23 -5.15 -5.20
CA GLU A 247 14.98 -5.65 -5.83
C GLU A 247 15.05 -5.82 -7.36
N GLY A 248 16.25 -6.15 -7.87
CA GLY A 248 16.47 -6.39 -9.29
C GLY A 248 16.54 -5.14 -10.16
N ALA A 249 16.51 -3.94 -9.58
CA ALA A 249 16.63 -2.69 -10.31
C ALA A 249 17.94 -1.94 -10.00
N ASP A 250 18.42 -1.18 -10.99
CA ASP A 250 19.58 -0.31 -10.85
C ASP A 250 19.36 0.74 -9.74
N PRO A 251 20.44 1.34 -9.20
CA PRO A 251 20.34 2.35 -8.16
C PRO A 251 19.52 3.58 -8.59
N GLY A 252 18.70 4.10 -7.68
CA GLY A 252 17.90 5.31 -7.84
C GLY A 252 18.06 6.27 -6.66
N SER A 253 17.14 7.22 -6.53
CA SER A 253 17.10 8.16 -5.41
C SER A 253 15.72 8.75 -5.26
N ALA A 254 15.21 8.86 -4.04
CA ALA A 254 13.92 9.47 -3.72
C ALA A 254 14.09 10.63 -2.74
N LEU A 255 13.46 11.78 -3.03
CA LEU A 255 13.38 12.90 -2.09
C LEU A 255 12.33 12.62 -1.03
N PHE A 256 12.52 13.18 0.16
CA PHE A 256 11.52 13.15 1.22
C PHE A 256 11.41 14.48 1.94
N ARG A 257 10.23 14.72 2.51
CA ARG A 257 9.97 15.74 3.53
C ARG A 257 9.49 15.05 4.79
N LEU A 258 10.17 15.31 5.90
CA LEU A 258 9.86 14.77 7.22
C LEU A 258 9.58 15.92 8.19
N ASN A 259 8.39 15.95 8.78
CA ASN A 259 7.99 16.93 9.78
C ASN A 259 7.97 16.29 11.17
N LEU A 260 8.73 16.88 12.09
CA LEU A 260 8.99 16.36 13.42
C LEU A 260 8.40 17.30 14.48
N PRO A 261 7.21 17.01 15.04
CA PRO A 261 6.57 17.88 16.01
C PRO A 261 7.40 18.02 17.29
N THR A 262 7.41 19.22 17.88
CA THR A 262 8.09 19.46 19.16
C THR A 262 7.54 18.60 20.30
N THR A 263 6.25 18.26 20.25
CA THR A 263 5.60 17.29 21.14
C THR A 263 5.28 16.04 20.32
N TRP A 264 6.17 15.06 20.39
CA TRP A 264 6.01 13.78 19.69
C TRP A 264 5.27 12.78 20.57
N ASN A 265 4.31 12.06 19.98
CA ASN A 265 3.50 11.03 20.65
C ASN A 265 4.07 9.61 20.48
N ASN A 266 5.32 9.48 20.02
CA ASN A 266 5.98 8.22 19.67
C ASN A 266 5.38 7.50 18.44
N HIS A 267 4.52 8.14 17.65
CA HIS A 267 3.94 7.56 16.44
C HIS A 267 4.60 8.11 15.17
N PHE A 268 4.66 7.26 14.16
CA PHE A 268 5.15 7.58 12.82
C PHE A 268 4.01 7.51 11.81
N MET A 269 3.95 8.44 10.86
CA MET A 269 2.98 8.45 9.78
C MET A 269 3.69 8.67 8.44
N PHE A 270 3.38 7.82 7.46
CA PHE A 270 3.72 8.06 6.07
C PHE A 270 2.48 8.53 5.32
N GLU A 271 2.59 9.68 4.66
CA GLU A 271 1.56 10.19 3.75
C GLU A 271 1.88 9.77 2.31
N GLY A 272 0.94 9.08 1.68
CA GLY A 272 1.04 8.70 0.28
C GLY A 272 1.04 9.89 -0.68
N CYS A 273 1.18 9.60 -1.97
CA CYS A 273 1.11 10.59 -3.04
C CYS A 273 -0.07 10.39 -3.98
N GLY A 274 -0.33 11.37 -4.86
CA GLY A 274 -1.43 11.36 -5.82
C GLY A 274 -0.96 11.27 -7.26
N GLY A 275 -1.77 10.67 -8.13
CA GLY A 275 -1.49 10.61 -9.57
C GLY A 275 -0.18 9.88 -9.88
N ASN A 276 0.71 10.51 -10.64
CA ASN A 276 2.04 9.97 -10.94
C ASN A 276 3.10 10.36 -9.90
N CYS A 277 2.74 11.02 -8.80
CA CYS A 277 3.66 11.49 -7.77
C CYS A 277 4.72 12.46 -8.31
N GLY A 278 5.99 12.32 -7.97
CA GLY A 278 7.06 13.17 -8.49
C GLY A 278 7.20 14.53 -7.79
N SER A 279 6.58 14.71 -6.63
CA SER A 279 6.78 15.87 -5.77
C SER A 279 6.55 15.53 -4.30
N ILE A 280 7.25 16.21 -3.39
CA ILE A 280 7.07 16.13 -1.93
C ILE A 280 5.90 17.00 -1.41
N THR A 281 4.93 17.31 -2.27
CA THR A 281 3.72 18.03 -1.88
C THR A 281 2.75 17.05 -1.22
N SER A 282 2.18 17.40 -0.05
CA SER A 282 1.30 16.54 0.76
C SER A 282 0.22 15.85 -0.05
N VAL A 283 0.00 14.55 0.17
CA VAL A 283 -1.16 13.85 -0.39
C VAL A 283 -1.66 12.69 0.50
N SER A 284 -1.95 12.98 1.78
CA SER A 284 -3.22 12.47 2.35
C SER A 284 -4.33 13.44 1.97
N VAL A 285 -5.42 12.91 1.41
CA VAL A 285 -6.58 13.67 0.91
C VAL A 285 -7.80 13.48 1.78
N ASN A 286 -7.72 12.64 2.83
CA ASN A 286 -8.56 12.86 3.98
C ASN A 286 -8.03 14.13 4.67
N ALA A 287 -8.64 15.26 4.32
CA ALA A 287 -8.23 16.56 4.84
C ALA A 287 -8.32 16.65 6.36
N VAL A 288 -9.11 15.79 7.02
CA VAL A 288 -9.16 15.72 8.48
C VAL A 288 -7.85 15.12 8.99
N ASP A 289 -7.56 13.87 8.62
CA ASP A 289 -6.34 13.15 9.02
C ASP A 289 -5.06 13.95 8.72
N ASN A 290 -4.92 14.51 7.51
CA ASN A 290 -3.74 15.29 7.13
C ASN A 290 -3.53 16.54 8.01
N ASN A 291 -4.61 17.27 8.30
CA ASN A 291 -4.53 18.49 9.10
C ASN A 291 -4.24 18.20 10.58
N GLU A 292 -4.58 17.00 11.06
CA GLU A 292 -4.51 16.63 12.46
C GLU A 292 -3.25 15.84 12.82
N ALA A 293 -2.69 15.02 11.92
CA ALA A 293 -1.58 14.11 12.23
C ALA A 293 -0.41 14.79 12.97
N LEU A 294 0.10 15.91 12.45
CA LEU A 294 1.15 16.69 13.13
C LEU A 294 0.68 17.24 14.49
N GLY A 295 -0.56 17.75 14.56
CA GLY A 295 -1.19 18.28 15.77
C GLY A 295 -1.41 17.23 16.87
N LEU A 296 -1.69 15.99 16.47
CA LEU A 296 -1.80 14.80 17.32
C LEU A 296 -0.43 14.27 17.77
N GLY A 297 0.66 14.81 17.22
CA GLY A 297 2.03 14.54 17.62
C GLY A 297 2.75 13.48 16.79
N TYR A 298 2.25 13.12 15.60
CA TYR A 298 2.91 12.15 14.72
C TYR A 298 4.16 12.77 14.06
N ALA A 299 5.22 11.97 13.92
CA ALA A 299 6.29 12.28 12.96
C ALA A 299 5.79 11.91 11.55
N VAL A 300 5.69 12.90 10.65
CA VAL A 300 5.02 12.73 9.35
C VAL A 300 6.02 12.83 8.21
N VAL A 301 6.08 11.82 7.34
CA VAL A 301 6.93 11.80 6.15
C VAL A 301 6.13 11.66 4.86
N ASN A 302 6.63 12.23 3.77
CA ASN A 302 6.22 11.90 2.42
C ASN A 302 7.41 11.89 1.46
N THR A 303 7.22 11.39 0.23
CA THR A 303 8.27 11.24 -0.78
C THR A 303 7.79 11.62 -2.19
N ASP A 304 8.73 12.00 -3.05
CA ASP A 304 8.50 12.16 -4.49
C ASP A 304 8.39 10.82 -5.24
N THR A 305 8.71 9.70 -4.58
CA THR A 305 8.73 8.33 -5.12
C THR A 305 9.78 8.08 -6.21
N GLY A 306 10.93 8.74 -6.12
CA GLY A 306 12.11 8.38 -6.91
C GLY A 306 12.24 9.08 -8.27
N HIS A 307 11.44 10.11 -8.50
CA HIS A 307 11.48 10.92 -9.71
C HIS A 307 10.92 12.31 -9.43
N GLU A 308 11.18 13.25 -10.33
CA GLU A 308 10.57 14.58 -10.31
C GLU A 308 9.57 14.69 -11.46
N GLN A 309 8.43 15.31 -11.18
CA GLN A 309 7.43 15.65 -12.18
C GLN A 309 7.45 17.15 -12.46
N ASP A 310 7.34 17.55 -13.73
CA ASP A 310 7.13 18.95 -14.09
C ASP A 310 5.74 19.40 -13.60
N PRO A 311 5.65 20.39 -12.68
CA PRO A 311 4.37 20.87 -12.15
C PRO A 311 3.46 21.49 -13.22
N SER A 312 4.01 21.90 -14.35
CA SER A 312 3.28 22.51 -15.47
C SER A 312 2.77 21.50 -16.50
N THR A 313 3.32 20.29 -16.50
CA THR A 313 2.92 19.17 -17.36
C THR A 313 3.01 17.87 -16.57
N PRO A 314 2.02 17.57 -15.70
CA PRO A 314 2.04 16.38 -14.87
C PRO A 314 1.74 15.10 -15.70
N ASP A 315 2.67 14.74 -16.57
CA ASP A 315 2.67 13.55 -17.39
C ASP A 315 3.72 12.54 -16.88
N PRO A 316 3.65 11.27 -17.30
CA PRO A 316 4.59 10.23 -16.90
C PRO A 316 5.77 10.10 -17.88
N THR A 317 6.25 11.20 -18.45
CA THR A 317 7.40 11.19 -19.37
C THR A 317 8.68 10.64 -18.73
N TRP A 318 8.83 10.78 -17.41
CA TRP A 318 9.96 10.28 -16.62
C TRP A 318 10.16 8.75 -16.69
N ILE A 319 9.15 8.01 -17.14
CA ILE A 319 9.22 6.56 -17.35
C ILE A 319 10.22 6.20 -18.45
N LEU A 320 10.46 7.08 -19.40
CA LEU A 320 11.42 6.87 -20.47
C LEU A 320 12.60 7.82 -20.30
N LEU A 321 13.80 7.29 -20.45
CA LEU A 321 15.01 8.07 -20.57
C LEU A 321 14.99 8.84 -21.91
N PRO A 322 15.81 9.91 -22.07
CA PRO A 322 15.88 10.67 -23.32
C PRO A 322 16.23 9.86 -24.58
N ASN A 323 16.84 8.67 -24.40
CA ASN A 323 17.16 7.74 -25.48
C ASN A 323 15.99 6.79 -25.84
N GLY A 324 14.84 6.91 -25.17
CA GLY A 324 13.65 6.08 -25.35
C GLY A 324 13.65 4.75 -24.60
N ALA A 325 14.70 4.44 -23.83
CA ALA A 325 14.72 3.23 -22.99
C ALA A 325 13.92 3.45 -21.69
N PRO A 326 13.35 2.39 -21.10
CA PRO A 326 12.71 2.47 -19.79
C PRO A 326 13.67 2.96 -18.70
N ASN A 327 13.18 3.86 -17.86
CA ASN A 327 13.84 4.32 -16.65
C ASN A 327 13.50 3.38 -15.49
N GLU A 328 14.04 2.16 -15.56
CA GLU A 328 13.71 1.07 -14.62
C GLU A 328 13.85 1.48 -13.13
N PRO A 329 14.90 2.20 -12.68
CA PRO A 329 14.99 2.64 -11.28
C PRO A 329 13.81 3.50 -10.84
N ALA A 330 13.41 4.49 -11.65
CA ALA A 330 12.29 5.38 -11.31
C ALA A 330 10.95 4.64 -11.34
N ILE A 331 10.76 3.71 -12.29
CA ILE A 331 9.55 2.89 -12.39
C ILE A 331 9.41 2.01 -11.14
N ILE A 332 10.47 1.32 -10.74
CA ILE A 332 10.47 0.45 -9.55
C ILE A 332 10.34 1.24 -8.25
N ASP A 333 11.00 2.40 -8.16
CA ASP A 333 10.88 3.32 -7.04
C ASP A 333 9.42 3.80 -6.86
N PHE A 334 8.76 4.21 -7.95
CA PHE A 334 7.36 4.60 -7.95
C PHE A 334 6.42 3.44 -7.60
N TYR A 335 6.68 2.24 -8.12
CA TYR A 335 5.84 1.08 -7.88
C TYR A 335 5.85 0.64 -6.42
N TYR A 336 7.03 0.55 -5.79
CA TYR A 336 7.13 0.03 -4.41
C TYR A 336 8.41 0.44 -3.67
N ARG A 337 9.56 0.58 -4.34
CA ARG A 337 10.86 0.58 -3.65
C ARG A 337 11.16 1.86 -2.86
N ALA A 338 10.76 3.03 -3.38
CA ALA A 338 11.07 4.30 -2.73
C ALA A 338 10.29 4.49 -1.43
N VAL A 339 9.01 4.11 -1.40
CA VAL A 339 8.18 4.23 -0.20
C VAL A 339 8.79 3.44 0.95
N HIS A 340 9.10 2.16 0.74
CA HIS A 340 9.77 1.31 1.72
C HIS A 340 11.11 1.90 2.20
N GLN A 341 12.02 2.26 1.28
CA GLN A 341 13.36 2.70 1.69
C GLN A 341 13.35 4.07 2.37
N VAL A 342 12.44 4.97 1.99
CA VAL A 342 12.20 6.21 2.74
C VAL A 342 11.61 5.90 4.11
N THR A 343 10.66 4.96 4.21
CA THR A 343 10.09 4.52 5.50
C THR A 343 11.18 4.02 6.42
N VAL A 344 11.96 3.04 5.98
CA VAL A 344 13.06 2.46 6.75
C VAL A 344 14.01 3.56 7.22
N ALA A 345 14.58 4.36 6.32
CA ALA A 345 15.60 5.34 6.69
C ALA A 345 15.04 6.47 7.58
N THR A 346 13.82 6.95 7.32
CA THR A 346 13.25 8.04 8.11
C THR A 346 12.76 7.60 9.47
N LYS A 347 12.35 6.33 9.67
CA LYS A 347 12.13 5.79 11.01
C LYS A 347 13.40 5.80 11.84
N GLN A 348 14.54 5.37 11.27
CA GLN A 348 15.84 5.44 11.95
C GLN A 348 16.18 6.88 12.33
N PHE A 349 15.95 7.82 11.41
CA PHE A 349 16.15 9.25 11.66
C PHE A 349 15.25 9.76 12.79
N VAL A 350 13.96 9.41 12.80
CA VAL A 350 12.99 9.83 13.81
C VAL A 350 13.39 9.33 15.20
N GLU A 351 13.78 8.06 15.32
CA GLU A 351 14.19 7.48 16.59
C GLU A 351 15.48 8.10 17.12
N ALA A 352 16.45 8.35 16.23
CA ALA A 352 17.66 9.08 16.56
C ALA A 352 17.38 10.52 16.96
N TYR A 353 16.49 11.20 16.24
CA TYR A 353 16.08 12.58 16.51
C TYR A 353 15.43 12.69 17.88
N TYR A 354 14.41 11.90 18.20
CA TYR A 354 13.78 12.02 19.51
C TYR A 354 14.53 11.33 20.65
N SER A 355 15.56 10.53 20.32
CA SER A 355 16.19 9.61 21.27
C SER A 355 15.14 8.78 21.99
N GLN A 356 14.12 8.33 21.25
CA GLN A 356 12.98 7.54 21.73
C GLN A 356 12.50 6.62 20.60
N PRO A 357 12.08 5.37 20.87
CA PRO A 357 11.62 4.45 19.83
C PRO A 357 10.24 4.84 19.30
N ILE A 358 9.97 4.45 18.05
CA ILE A 358 8.61 4.49 17.48
C ILE A 358 7.80 3.38 18.13
N SER A 359 6.64 3.73 18.70
CA SER A 359 5.72 2.76 19.30
C SER A 359 4.79 2.14 18.27
N TYR A 360 4.29 2.95 17.33
CA TYR A 360 3.39 2.53 16.26
C TYR A 360 3.66 3.33 14.98
N ALA A 361 3.55 2.67 13.83
CA ALA A 361 3.71 3.27 12.51
C ALA A 361 2.46 3.10 11.66
N TYR A 362 2.09 4.16 10.96
CA TYR A 362 0.88 4.20 10.13
C TYR A 362 1.19 4.68 8.71
N PHE A 363 0.41 4.21 7.75
CA PHE A 363 0.37 4.76 6.41
C PHE A 363 -1.03 5.32 6.14
N ASP A 364 -1.11 6.54 5.62
CA ASP A 364 -2.35 7.14 5.13
C ASP A 364 -2.18 7.63 3.69
N GLY A 365 -3.04 7.16 2.81
CA GLY A 365 -3.10 7.66 1.46
C GLY A 365 -4.38 7.28 0.74
N CYS A 366 -4.68 8.05 -0.30
CA CYS A 366 -5.80 7.78 -1.20
C CYS A 366 -5.32 7.74 -2.66
N SER A 367 -6.09 7.12 -3.56
CA SER A 367 -5.71 7.03 -4.98
C SER A 367 -4.40 6.25 -5.14
N THR A 368 -3.36 6.85 -5.73
CA THR A 368 -2.00 6.30 -5.75
C THR A 368 -1.47 6.06 -4.34
N GLY A 369 -1.79 6.91 -3.37
CA GLY A 369 -1.45 6.72 -1.96
C GLY A 369 -2.18 5.53 -1.34
N GLY A 370 -3.44 5.30 -1.71
CA GLY A 370 -4.18 4.10 -1.30
C GLY A 370 -3.58 2.83 -1.90
N ARG A 371 -3.11 2.91 -3.16
CA ARG A 371 -2.33 1.84 -3.80
C ARG A 371 -1.01 1.59 -3.06
N GLN A 372 -0.28 2.64 -2.69
CA GLN A 372 0.98 2.56 -1.93
C GLN A 372 0.75 1.95 -0.55
N SER A 373 -0.25 2.41 0.20
CA SER A 373 -0.67 1.84 1.49
C SER A 373 -0.89 0.33 1.38
N MET A 374 -1.65 -0.12 0.38
CA MET A 374 -1.85 -1.55 0.10
C MET A 374 -0.58 -2.26 -0.37
N MET A 375 0.30 -1.58 -1.12
CA MET A 375 1.57 -2.16 -1.59
C MET A 375 2.53 -2.40 -0.43
N GLU A 376 2.61 -1.47 0.53
CA GLU A 376 3.39 -1.64 1.75
C GLU A 376 2.88 -2.83 2.56
N GLY A 377 1.57 -2.94 2.79
CA GLY A 377 1.00 -4.11 3.47
C GLY A 377 1.29 -5.43 2.74
N LYS A 378 1.25 -5.43 1.40
CA LYS A 378 1.52 -6.62 0.58
C LYS A 378 3.01 -7.02 0.57
N ARG A 379 3.90 -6.04 0.38
CA ARG A 379 5.31 -6.28 0.03
C ARG A 379 6.24 -6.10 1.21
N TYR A 380 5.92 -5.18 2.11
CA TYR A 380 6.68 -4.80 3.31
C TYR A 380 5.79 -4.81 4.55
N PRO A 381 5.11 -5.92 4.87
CA PRO A 381 4.15 -5.98 5.98
C PRO A 381 4.70 -5.54 7.34
N VAL A 382 6.02 -5.46 7.54
CA VAL A 382 6.65 -5.03 8.79
C VAL A 382 6.74 -3.51 8.94
N ASP A 383 6.52 -2.76 7.86
CA ASP A 383 6.71 -1.31 7.85
C ASP A 383 5.61 -0.54 8.61
N TYR A 384 4.42 -1.10 8.79
CA TYR A 384 3.30 -0.38 9.43
C TYR A 384 2.45 -1.27 10.30
N ASP A 385 1.86 -0.73 11.35
CA ASP A 385 0.89 -1.40 12.23
C ASP A 385 -0.55 -1.14 11.78
N GLY A 386 -0.79 0.01 11.14
CA GLY A 386 -2.08 0.40 10.60
C GLY A 386 -2.00 1.03 9.21
N LEU A 387 -2.96 0.71 8.35
CA LEU A 387 -3.09 1.27 7.00
C LEU A 387 -4.45 1.96 6.83
N VAL A 388 -4.45 3.24 6.47
CA VAL A 388 -5.61 3.91 5.86
C VAL A 388 -5.47 3.79 4.34
N VAL A 389 -6.54 3.32 3.70
CA VAL A 389 -6.56 2.97 2.26
C VAL A 389 -7.77 3.63 1.61
N GLY A 390 -7.59 4.86 1.14
CA GLY A 390 -8.61 5.64 0.45
C GLY A 390 -8.63 5.39 -1.07
N ASP A 391 -9.82 5.35 -1.66
CA ASP A 391 -10.12 5.25 -3.10
C ASP A 391 -9.01 4.59 -3.94
N PRO A 392 -8.57 3.36 -3.59
CA PRO A 392 -7.21 2.96 -3.89
C PRO A 392 -7.06 2.49 -5.34
N ALA A 393 -6.03 2.96 -6.02
CA ALA A 393 -5.69 2.56 -7.40
C ALA A 393 -4.99 1.17 -7.43
N ILE A 394 -5.49 0.19 -6.68
CA ILE A 394 -4.87 -1.13 -6.46
C ILE A 394 -4.62 -1.92 -7.76
N SER A 395 -5.45 -1.67 -8.78
CA SER A 395 -5.42 -2.36 -10.07
C SER A 395 -5.01 -1.39 -11.19
N LEU A 396 -3.93 -0.63 -10.94
CA LEU A 396 -3.47 0.48 -11.77
C LEU A 396 -3.32 0.12 -13.25
N ALA A 397 -2.80 -1.07 -13.56
CA ALA A 397 -2.63 -1.54 -14.93
C ALA A 397 -3.97 -1.58 -15.68
N TYR A 398 -4.97 -2.23 -15.09
CA TYR A 398 -6.26 -2.47 -15.74
C TYR A 398 -7.17 -1.23 -15.71
N ALA A 399 -7.01 -0.30 -14.76
CA ALA A 399 -7.76 0.95 -14.71
C ALA A 399 -7.62 1.77 -16.02
N ARG A 400 -6.45 1.74 -16.65
CA ARG A 400 -6.16 2.44 -17.92
C ARG A 400 -7.03 1.96 -19.08
N THR A 401 -7.39 0.67 -19.09
CA THR A 401 -8.32 0.12 -20.09
C THR A 401 -9.71 0.71 -19.95
N SER A 402 -10.12 1.09 -18.74
CA SER A 402 -11.40 1.77 -18.51
C SER A 402 -11.34 3.21 -19.00
N GLY A 403 -10.25 3.93 -18.70
CA GLY A 403 -9.99 5.27 -19.22
C GLY A 403 -10.02 5.34 -20.75
N PHE A 404 -9.36 4.39 -21.42
CA PHE A 404 -9.36 4.31 -22.89
C PHE A 404 -10.77 4.11 -23.44
N LYS A 405 -11.53 3.13 -22.92
CA LYS A 405 -12.92 2.89 -23.31
C LYS A 405 -13.79 4.13 -23.13
N GLN A 406 -13.67 4.80 -21.99
CA GLN A 406 -14.44 6.02 -21.69
C GLN A 406 -14.12 7.13 -22.69
N ALA A 407 -12.83 7.41 -22.93
CA ALA A 407 -12.40 8.39 -23.92
C ALA A 407 -12.96 8.07 -25.32
N GLN A 408 -12.87 6.82 -25.78
CA GLN A 408 -13.40 6.42 -27.09
C GLN A 408 -14.92 6.55 -27.17
N ALA A 409 -15.65 6.28 -26.09
CA ALA A 409 -17.11 6.37 -26.06
C ALA A 409 -17.64 7.80 -26.24
N PHE A 410 -16.88 8.80 -25.79
CA PHE A 410 -17.26 10.20 -25.85
C PHE A 410 -16.50 11.00 -26.92
N LYS A 411 -15.67 10.36 -27.74
CA LYS A 411 -14.92 11.00 -28.83
C LYS A 411 -15.82 11.67 -29.87
N THR A 412 -17.01 11.11 -30.11
CA THR A 412 -17.96 11.68 -31.07
C THR A 412 -18.74 12.86 -30.48
N PRO A 413 -18.91 13.99 -31.20
CA PRO A 413 -19.66 15.14 -30.68
C PRO A 413 -21.10 14.83 -30.25
N SER A 414 -21.74 13.81 -30.84
CA SER A 414 -23.10 13.40 -30.49
C SER A 414 -23.19 12.58 -29.20
N ALA A 415 -22.07 12.07 -28.68
CA ALA A 415 -21.99 11.38 -27.40
C ALA A 415 -21.72 12.33 -26.22
N TRP A 416 -21.28 13.56 -26.49
CA TRP A 416 -21.04 14.59 -25.49
C TRP A 416 -22.30 14.96 -24.71
N ILE A 417 -22.18 15.03 -23.39
CA ILE A 417 -23.27 15.36 -22.47
C ILE A 417 -22.99 16.73 -21.84
N PRO A 418 -23.77 17.78 -22.17
CA PRO A 418 -23.62 19.08 -21.53
C PRO A 418 -23.85 19.01 -20.02
N TYR A 419 -23.18 19.89 -19.27
CA TYR A 419 -23.40 20.12 -17.84
C TYR A 419 -24.89 20.18 -17.45
N SER A 420 -25.67 20.99 -18.18
CA SER A 420 -27.12 21.11 -17.95
C SER A 420 -27.88 19.80 -18.15
N THR A 421 -27.39 18.92 -19.01
CA THR A 421 -27.97 17.60 -19.27
C THR A 421 -27.52 16.59 -18.21
N VAL A 422 -26.26 16.62 -17.75
CA VAL A 422 -25.79 15.78 -16.64
C VAL A 422 -26.62 16.02 -15.38
N ALA A 423 -26.93 17.28 -15.07
CA ALA A 423 -27.83 17.62 -13.94
C ALA A 423 -29.23 16.98 -14.08
N LEU A 424 -29.79 16.92 -15.30
CA LEU A 424 -31.06 16.24 -15.56
C LEU A 424 -30.95 14.72 -15.46
N VAL A 425 -29.81 14.15 -15.85
CA VAL A 425 -29.51 12.73 -15.65
C VAL A 425 -29.47 12.42 -14.15
N ASP A 426 -28.74 13.19 -13.36
CA ASP A 426 -28.66 12.99 -11.91
C ASP A 426 -30.01 13.12 -11.22
N GLN A 427 -30.86 14.06 -11.66
CA GLN A 427 -32.21 14.14 -11.17
C GLN A 427 -32.99 12.86 -11.46
N ALA A 428 -32.97 12.36 -12.69
CA ALA A 428 -33.62 11.10 -13.05
C ALA A 428 -33.02 9.89 -12.31
N VAL A 429 -31.72 9.93 -12.00
CA VAL A 429 -31.05 8.91 -11.18
C VAL A 429 -31.60 8.95 -9.75
N LYS A 430 -31.65 10.12 -9.12
CA LYS A 430 -32.18 10.30 -7.77
C LYS A 430 -33.65 9.89 -7.67
N GLU A 431 -34.47 10.26 -8.64
CA GLU A 431 -35.88 9.84 -8.70
C GLU A 431 -36.07 8.31 -8.71
N ASN A 432 -35.10 7.55 -9.23
CA ASN A 432 -35.15 6.09 -9.26
C ASN A 432 -34.42 5.43 -8.08
N CYS A 433 -33.43 6.09 -7.48
CA CYS A 433 -32.44 5.44 -6.63
C CYS A 433 -32.35 5.97 -5.20
N ASP A 434 -32.71 7.22 -4.93
CA ASP A 434 -32.59 7.87 -3.61
C ASP A 434 -33.35 7.07 -2.54
N ALA A 435 -34.64 6.83 -2.76
CA ALA A 435 -35.48 6.11 -1.80
C ALA A 435 -35.18 4.60 -1.63
N LEU A 436 -34.20 4.03 -2.33
CA LEU A 436 -33.90 2.59 -2.27
C LEU A 436 -33.30 2.16 -0.92
N ASP A 437 -32.67 3.08 -0.19
CA ASP A 437 -32.17 2.86 1.17
C ASP A 437 -33.24 3.12 2.26
N GLY A 438 -34.46 3.43 1.84
CA GLY A 438 -35.63 3.61 2.71
C GLY A 438 -35.98 5.07 3.01
N VAL A 439 -35.22 6.05 2.50
CA VAL A 439 -35.52 7.47 2.68
C VAL A 439 -35.15 8.27 1.42
N ALA A 440 -35.97 9.25 1.05
CA ALA A 440 -35.63 10.17 -0.04
C ALA A 440 -35.01 11.43 0.57
N ASP A 441 -33.68 11.54 0.51
CA ASP A 441 -32.94 12.65 1.11
C ASP A 441 -31.85 13.24 0.20
N GLY A 442 -31.81 12.78 -1.06
CA GLY A 442 -30.90 13.25 -2.09
C GLY A 442 -29.54 12.57 -2.11
N LEU A 443 -29.31 11.51 -1.32
CA LEU A 443 -28.11 10.67 -1.35
C LEU A 443 -28.45 9.25 -1.77
N ILE A 444 -27.57 8.64 -2.56
CA ILE A 444 -27.68 7.24 -2.95
C ILE A 444 -26.66 6.45 -2.13
N GLN A 445 -27.10 5.71 -1.11
CA GLN A 445 -26.22 4.88 -0.28
C GLN A 445 -25.47 3.82 -1.10
N ASN A 446 -26.22 3.02 -1.86
CA ASN A 446 -25.68 1.91 -2.64
C ASN A 446 -25.77 2.18 -4.16
N PRO A 447 -24.71 2.69 -4.79
CA PRO A 447 -24.68 2.96 -6.22
C PRO A 447 -24.72 1.68 -7.09
N ALA A 448 -24.35 0.51 -6.55
CA ALA A 448 -24.47 -0.76 -7.27
C ALA A 448 -25.93 -1.23 -7.36
N TYR A 449 -26.79 -0.82 -6.41
CA TYR A 449 -28.21 -1.15 -6.44
C TYR A 449 -29.00 -0.21 -7.36
N CYS A 450 -28.54 1.02 -7.53
CA CYS A 450 -29.13 1.99 -8.44
C CYS A 450 -29.22 1.45 -9.88
N SER A 451 -30.33 1.71 -10.56
CA SER A 451 -30.53 1.28 -11.94
C SER A 451 -31.34 2.28 -12.74
N VAL A 452 -30.64 2.89 -13.69
CA VAL A 452 -31.10 3.96 -14.56
C VAL A 452 -30.65 3.57 -15.95
N ASN A 453 -31.54 2.86 -16.66
CA ASN A 453 -31.28 2.46 -18.04
C ASN A 453 -31.08 3.71 -18.92
N PRO A 454 -29.88 4.01 -19.44
CA PRO A 454 -29.65 5.21 -20.24
C PRO A 454 -30.53 5.27 -21.50
N SER A 455 -30.98 4.13 -22.04
CA SER A 455 -31.91 4.09 -23.16
C SER A 455 -33.30 4.64 -22.80
N ALA A 456 -33.74 4.53 -21.55
CA ALA A 456 -35.01 5.11 -21.09
C ALA A 456 -34.96 6.64 -21.00
N LEU A 457 -33.76 7.20 -20.77
CA LEU A 457 -33.55 8.65 -20.75
C LEU A 457 -33.66 9.25 -22.16
N VAL A 458 -33.46 8.45 -23.22
CA VAL A 458 -33.74 8.86 -24.61
C VAL A 458 -35.23 9.05 -24.83
N SER A 459 -36.04 8.09 -24.39
CA SER A 459 -37.50 8.18 -24.50
C SER A 459 -38.08 9.35 -23.69
N SER A 460 -37.38 9.74 -22.61
CA SER A 460 -37.76 10.87 -21.76
C SER A 460 -37.29 12.23 -22.29
N GLY A 461 -36.54 12.26 -23.40
CA GLY A 461 -36.01 13.49 -24.00
C GLY A 461 -34.84 14.12 -23.24
N ILE A 462 -34.29 13.44 -22.23
CA ILE A 462 -33.14 13.92 -21.45
C ILE A 462 -31.85 13.70 -22.25
N LEU A 463 -31.69 12.51 -22.85
CA LEU A 463 -30.51 12.14 -23.63
C LEU A 463 -30.85 11.96 -25.12
N THR A 464 -29.88 12.23 -25.98
CA THR A 464 -29.88 11.69 -27.34
C THR A 464 -29.38 10.24 -27.34
N SER A 465 -29.61 9.50 -28.43
CA SER A 465 -29.09 8.12 -28.55
C SER A 465 -27.56 8.03 -28.43
N GLY A 466 -26.84 9.05 -28.92
CA GLY A 466 -25.38 9.10 -28.81
C GLY A 466 -24.93 9.27 -27.35
N GLN A 467 -25.55 10.21 -26.63
CA GLN A 467 -25.28 10.45 -25.21
C GLN A 467 -25.59 9.22 -24.35
N ALA A 468 -26.73 8.56 -24.61
CA ALA A 468 -27.09 7.33 -23.91
C ALA A 468 -26.09 6.19 -24.18
N ALA A 469 -25.53 6.10 -25.40
CA ALA A 469 -24.49 5.12 -25.72
C ALA A 469 -23.17 5.42 -24.97
N GLY A 470 -22.77 6.69 -24.89
CA GLY A 470 -21.61 7.14 -24.10
C GLY A 470 -21.76 6.77 -22.62
N LEU A 471 -22.89 7.14 -22.01
CA LEU A 471 -23.19 6.83 -20.62
C LEU A 471 -23.32 5.31 -20.38
N ARG A 472 -23.86 4.54 -21.34
CA ARG A 472 -23.87 3.08 -21.26
C ARG A 472 -22.47 2.49 -21.24
N SER A 473 -21.55 3.02 -22.06
CA SER A 473 -20.14 2.57 -22.08
C SER A 473 -19.44 2.85 -20.75
N TYR A 474 -19.69 4.02 -20.15
CA TYR A 474 -19.14 4.44 -18.86
C TYR A 474 -19.42 3.43 -17.73
N ILE A 475 -20.64 2.90 -17.67
CA ILE A 475 -21.06 1.92 -16.67
C ILE A 475 -20.82 0.45 -17.08
N THR A 476 -20.25 0.19 -18.26
CA THR A 476 -20.02 -1.19 -18.73
C THR A 476 -18.65 -1.69 -18.27
N ARG A 477 -18.55 -2.90 -17.70
CA ARG A 477 -17.25 -3.50 -17.34
C ARG A 477 -16.38 -3.83 -18.57
N ASN A 478 -15.06 -3.81 -18.39
CA ASN A 478 -14.14 -4.37 -19.36
C ASN A 478 -14.05 -5.89 -19.21
N THR A 479 -13.91 -6.61 -20.32
CA THR A 479 -13.72 -8.06 -20.35
C THR A 479 -12.56 -8.45 -21.27
N ASP A 480 -12.07 -9.67 -21.12
CA ASP A 480 -11.21 -10.31 -22.12
C ASP A 480 -12.06 -10.85 -23.30
N PRO A 481 -11.45 -11.45 -24.35
CA PRO A 481 -12.19 -12.03 -25.47
C PRO A 481 -13.06 -13.24 -25.10
N SER A 482 -12.80 -13.90 -23.96
CA SER A 482 -13.60 -15.01 -23.44
C SER A 482 -14.83 -14.55 -22.65
N GLY A 483 -14.88 -13.27 -22.28
CA GLY A 483 -15.95 -12.64 -21.50
C GLY A 483 -15.65 -12.54 -20.00
N LEU A 484 -14.46 -12.96 -19.56
CA LEU A 484 -14.04 -12.84 -18.16
C LEU A 484 -13.81 -11.37 -17.79
N PRO A 485 -14.15 -10.97 -16.55
CA PRO A 485 -14.01 -9.58 -16.11
C PRO A 485 -12.55 -9.12 -16.01
N VAL A 486 -12.25 -7.95 -16.60
CA VAL A 486 -10.93 -7.29 -16.52
C VAL A 486 -10.93 -6.13 -15.54
N TYR A 487 -11.92 -5.26 -15.64
CA TYR A 487 -12.05 -4.11 -14.76
C TYR A 487 -13.52 -3.69 -14.68
N PRO A 488 -14.05 -3.33 -13.49
CA PRO A 488 -15.45 -2.92 -13.37
C PRO A 488 -15.76 -1.64 -14.18
N GLY A 489 -17.05 -1.43 -14.43
CA GLY A 489 -17.57 -0.14 -14.90
C GLY A 489 -17.61 0.91 -13.79
N MET A 490 -18.03 2.11 -14.12
CA MET A 490 -18.18 3.22 -13.16
C MET A 490 -19.59 3.27 -12.55
N PRO A 491 -19.77 3.85 -11.35
CA PRO A 491 -21.09 4.04 -10.74
C PRO A 491 -21.89 5.14 -11.46
N ILE A 492 -23.23 5.05 -11.42
CA ILE A 492 -24.13 6.07 -11.96
C ILE A 492 -24.84 6.81 -10.81
N SER A 493 -24.09 7.68 -10.13
CA SER A 493 -24.58 8.46 -8.99
C SER A 493 -23.83 9.78 -8.91
N ASP A 494 -24.56 10.86 -8.60
CA ASP A 494 -24.03 12.19 -8.29
C ASP A 494 -23.03 12.75 -9.32
N LEU A 495 -23.21 12.43 -10.60
CA LEU A 495 -22.27 12.74 -11.70
C LEU A 495 -21.92 14.25 -11.74
N SER A 496 -22.92 15.12 -11.65
CA SER A 496 -22.77 16.58 -11.69
C SER A 496 -22.02 17.17 -10.49
N THR A 497 -21.81 16.38 -9.42
CA THR A 497 -21.17 16.88 -8.18
C THR A 497 -19.95 16.08 -7.76
N SER A 498 -19.80 14.84 -8.23
CA SER A 498 -18.70 13.94 -7.89
C SER A 498 -17.44 14.15 -8.73
N GLY A 499 -17.49 15.07 -9.70
CA GLY A 499 -16.39 15.40 -10.59
C GLY A 499 -16.41 14.68 -11.94
N PHE A 500 -17.50 13.96 -12.28
CA PHE A 500 -17.66 13.33 -13.60
C PHE A 500 -17.43 14.32 -14.73
N GLU A 501 -17.99 15.52 -14.58
CA GLU A 501 -17.89 16.58 -15.58
C GLU A 501 -16.49 17.11 -15.75
N GLY A 502 -15.63 17.09 -14.72
CA GLY A 502 -14.23 17.51 -14.79
C GLY A 502 -13.32 16.42 -15.36
N ILE A 503 -13.58 15.15 -14.99
CA ILE A 503 -12.80 14.02 -15.47
C ILE A 503 -13.11 13.71 -16.94
N ASN A 504 -14.38 13.83 -17.28
CA ASN A 504 -14.89 13.68 -18.63
C ASN A 504 -15.21 15.07 -19.23
N ASP A 505 -14.54 16.15 -18.79
CA ASP A 505 -14.77 17.47 -19.40
C ASP A 505 -14.15 17.50 -20.79
N TYR A 506 -14.97 17.83 -21.77
CA TYR A 506 -14.59 18.09 -23.15
C TYR A 506 -14.73 19.61 -23.37
N SER A 507 -13.97 20.41 -22.61
CA SER A 507 -14.18 21.85 -22.40
C SER A 507 -14.11 22.74 -23.66
N ALA A 508 -13.95 22.14 -24.84
CA ALA A 508 -14.49 22.63 -26.10
C ALA A 508 -14.88 21.43 -27.00
N PRO A 509 -15.96 21.51 -27.81
CA PRO A 509 -16.09 20.59 -28.95
C PRO A 509 -14.79 20.67 -29.75
N ALA A 510 -14.24 19.51 -30.16
CA ALA A 510 -12.97 19.46 -30.89
C ALA A 510 -12.99 20.50 -32.02
N SER A 511 -12.22 21.59 -31.86
CA SER A 511 -12.18 22.67 -32.85
C SER A 511 -11.41 22.28 -34.10
N ASP A 512 -10.77 21.10 -34.09
CA ASP A 512 -10.17 20.48 -35.26
C ASP A 512 -10.01 18.95 -35.07
N PRO A 513 -11.04 18.15 -35.35
CA PRO A 513 -10.97 16.69 -35.33
C PRO A 513 -10.15 16.10 -36.50
N THR A 514 -9.46 16.93 -37.30
CA THR A 514 -8.58 16.49 -38.40
C THR A 514 -7.08 16.60 -38.09
N GLY A 515 -6.70 17.10 -36.90
CA GLY A 515 -5.34 16.98 -36.38
C GLY A 515 -5.13 15.67 -35.59
N ALA A 516 -4.00 14.97 -35.81
CA ALA A 516 -3.61 13.77 -35.04
C ALA A 516 -3.21 14.16 -33.59
N GLU A 517 -3.43 13.44 -32.49
CA GLU A 517 -4.09 12.19 -32.05
C GLU A 517 -4.52 12.40 -30.56
N PRO A 518 -5.77 12.18 -30.06
CA PRO A 518 -7.11 11.98 -30.65
C PRO A 518 -8.05 13.18 -30.50
N TRP A 519 -7.54 14.28 -29.95
CA TRP A 519 -8.18 15.59 -29.84
C TRP A 519 -7.18 16.67 -30.28
N GLY A 520 -6.44 16.43 -31.37
CA GLY A 520 -5.21 17.15 -31.68
C GLY A 520 -4.02 16.51 -30.96
N GLY A 521 -2.97 17.25 -30.59
CA GLY A 521 -1.73 16.65 -30.06
C GLY A 521 -1.78 16.07 -28.63
N VAL A 522 -0.63 15.54 -28.19
CA VAL A 522 -0.42 14.98 -26.83
C VAL A 522 -0.85 15.97 -25.75
N GLY A 523 -1.51 15.45 -24.71
CA GLY A 523 -2.01 16.26 -23.58
C GLY A 523 -3.29 17.05 -23.89
N LYS A 524 -3.97 16.78 -25.01
CA LYS A 524 -5.29 17.34 -25.34
C LYS A 524 -6.39 16.29 -25.16
N GLY A 525 -7.57 16.74 -24.72
CA GLY A 525 -8.73 15.88 -24.46
C GLY A 525 -9.16 15.89 -23.00
N PRO A 526 -10.17 15.08 -22.63
CA PRO A 526 -10.63 14.95 -21.25
C PRO A 526 -9.55 14.34 -20.34
N VAL A 527 -9.67 14.49 -19.02
CA VAL A 527 -8.75 13.88 -18.04
C VAL A 527 -8.70 12.36 -18.18
N ALA A 528 -9.83 11.69 -18.47
CA ALA A 528 -9.84 10.26 -18.75
C ALA A 528 -8.84 9.90 -19.89
N TRP A 529 -8.72 10.74 -20.92
CA TRP A 529 -7.72 10.57 -21.96
C TRP A 529 -6.33 11.00 -21.51
N THR A 530 -6.19 12.24 -21.02
CA THR A 530 -4.89 12.90 -20.79
C THR A 530 -4.17 12.49 -19.51
N LEU A 531 -4.84 11.79 -18.59
CA LEU A 531 -4.25 11.29 -17.34
C LEU A 531 -4.17 9.76 -17.31
N THR A 532 -5.19 9.06 -17.83
CA THR A 532 -5.30 7.60 -17.61
C THR A 532 -5.02 6.78 -18.87
N ALA A 533 -5.66 7.10 -20.00
CA ALA A 533 -5.58 6.29 -21.21
C ALA A 533 -4.25 6.51 -21.94
N ASP A 534 -4.05 7.72 -22.46
CA ASP A 534 -2.98 8.04 -23.38
C ASP A 534 -1.59 7.95 -22.76
N PRO A 535 -1.27 8.77 -21.74
CA PRO A 535 0.04 8.65 -21.10
C PRO A 535 0.22 7.30 -20.41
N GLY A 536 -0.88 6.69 -19.93
CA GLY A 536 -0.85 5.40 -19.29
C GLY A 536 -0.40 4.29 -20.21
N ILE A 537 -1.05 4.16 -21.36
CA ILE A 537 -0.72 3.14 -22.36
C ILE A 537 0.61 3.47 -23.02
N ARG A 538 0.82 4.71 -23.46
CA ARG A 538 2.02 5.11 -24.22
C ARG A 538 3.32 4.92 -23.44
N TYR A 539 3.36 5.40 -22.19
CA TYR A 539 4.60 5.41 -21.41
C TYR A 539 4.74 4.16 -20.54
N TYR A 540 3.71 3.77 -19.78
CA TYR A 540 3.90 2.64 -18.87
C TYR A 540 3.79 1.27 -19.57
N VAL A 541 2.94 1.13 -20.58
CA VAL A 541 2.61 -0.17 -21.17
C VAL A 541 3.44 -0.42 -22.42
N GLU A 542 3.33 0.47 -23.40
CA GLU A 542 4.06 0.38 -24.67
C GLU A 542 5.51 0.85 -24.55
N GLN A 543 5.81 1.67 -23.53
CA GLN A 543 7.15 2.26 -23.30
C GLN A 543 7.71 2.90 -24.58
N ASN A 544 6.83 3.56 -25.34
CA ASN A 544 7.13 4.11 -26.65
C ASN A 544 6.39 5.43 -26.85
N VAL A 545 7.12 6.54 -26.75
CA VAL A 545 6.56 7.90 -26.93
C VAL A 545 5.90 8.13 -28.30
N SER A 546 6.25 7.33 -29.31
CA SER A 546 5.67 7.44 -30.66
C SER A 546 4.45 6.53 -30.87
N PHE A 547 4.03 5.76 -29.85
CA PHE A 547 2.88 4.87 -29.97
C PHE A 547 1.57 5.66 -30.12
N ASP A 548 0.78 5.27 -31.12
CA ASP A 548 -0.54 5.82 -31.39
C ASP A 548 -1.59 5.05 -30.58
N VAL A 549 -1.88 5.54 -29.37
CA VAL A 549 -2.80 4.88 -28.45
C VAL A 549 -4.20 4.72 -29.04
N ASN A 550 -4.70 5.69 -29.78
CA ASN A 550 -6.07 5.64 -30.29
C ASN A 550 -6.26 4.61 -31.40
N ASN A 551 -5.27 4.47 -32.29
CA ASN A 551 -5.40 3.61 -33.48
C ASN A 551 -4.77 2.23 -33.29
N ASP A 552 -3.71 2.12 -32.47
CA ASP A 552 -2.92 0.89 -32.37
C ASP A 552 -3.19 0.10 -31.06
N TRP A 553 -3.76 0.72 -30.02
CA TRP A 553 -4.06 0.00 -28.78
C TRP A 553 -5.12 -1.10 -29.02
N PRO A 554 -4.83 -2.38 -28.72
CA PRO A 554 -5.69 -3.49 -29.09
C PRO A 554 -6.81 -3.66 -28.06
N GLN A 555 -7.75 -2.72 -28.04
CA GLN A 555 -8.99 -2.77 -27.28
C GLN A 555 -10.15 -2.32 -28.15
N GLN A 556 -11.22 -3.13 -28.17
CA GLN A 556 -12.41 -2.86 -28.97
C GLN A 556 -13.60 -2.66 -28.04
N ALA A 557 -14.08 -1.43 -27.94
CA ALA A 557 -15.08 -1.03 -26.95
C ALA A 557 -14.66 -1.47 -25.53
N ASN A 558 -15.37 -2.42 -24.94
CA ASN A 558 -15.10 -2.95 -23.61
C ASN A 558 -14.29 -4.27 -23.61
N VAL A 559 -13.86 -4.77 -24.76
CA VAL A 559 -13.08 -6.02 -24.87
C VAL A 559 -11.60 -5.71 -25.04
N VAL A 560 -10.80 -6.07 -24.04
CA VAL A 560 -9.33 -5.93 -24.03
C VAL A 560 -8.72 -7.19 -24.64
N GLN A 561 -7.94 -7.07 -25.71
CA GLN A 561 -7.39 -8.24 -26.40
C GLN A 561 -6.26 -8.89 -25.59
N ASP A 562 -6.03 -10.19 -25.84
CA ASP A 562 -5.02 -10.98 -25.11
C ASP A 562 -3.61 -10.39 -25.19
N SER A 563 -3.26 -9.74 -26.31
CA SER A 563 -1.97 -9.05 -26.49
C SER A 563 -1.81 -7.84 -25.55
N ALA A 564 -2.85 -7.02 -25.41
CA ALA A 564 -2.86 -5.92 -24.43
C ALA A 564 -2.79 -6.45 -23.00
N LEU A 565 -3.54 -7.51 -22.67
CA LEU A 565 -3.50 -8.13 -21.35
C LEU A 565 -2.12 -8.69 -21.02
N ALA A 566 -1.44 -9.30 -21.99
CA ALA A 566 -0.07 -9.79 -21.80
C ALA A 566 0.90 -8.64 -21.51
N LEU A 567 0.80 -7.53 -22.26
CA LEU A 567 1.68 -6.39 -22.09
C LEU A 567 1.44 -5.65 -20.76
N LEU A 568 0.17 -5.46 -20.37
CA LEU A 568 -0.21 -4.90 -19.08
C LEU A 568 0.39 -5.69 -17.91
N ARG A 569 0.35 -7.03 -17.98
CA ARG A 569 0.95 -7.90 -16.98
C ARG A 569 2.46 -7.75 -16.93
N GLU A 570 3.12 -7.81 -18.09
CA GLU A 570 4.58 -7.74 -18.20
C GLU A 570 5.13 -6.40 -17.69
N ARG A 571 4.46 -5.28 -18.00
CA ARG A 571 5.01 -3.93 -17.79
C ARG A 571 4.48 -3.22 -16.55
N GLN A 572 3.29 -3.58 -16.08
CA GLN A 572 2.63 -2.91 -14.95
C GLN A 572 2.16 -3.85 -13.85
N GLY A 573 2.33 -5.19 -13.99
CA GLY A 573 1.90 -6.14 -12.97
C GLY A 573 2.49 -5.83 -11.59
N ALA A 574 3.74 -5.38 -11.54
CA ALA A 574 4.43 -5.03 -10.30
C ALA A 574 3.86 -3.77 -9.60
N ALA A 575 3.10 -2.93 -10.31
CA ALA A 575 2.45 -1.76 -9.73
C ALA A 575 1.15 -2.10 -8.98
N ASN A 576 0.55 -3.26 -9.29
CA ASN A 576 -0.74 -3.67 -8.74
C ASN A 576 -0.60 -4.17 -7.29
N SER A 577 -1.43 -3.64 -6.40
CA SER A 577 -1.59 -4.04 -5.00
C SER A 577 -2.94 -4.71 -4.72
N ASP A 578 -3.51 -5.37 -5.74
CA ASP A 578 -4.88 -5.88 -5.75
C ASP A 578 -5.01 -7.40 -5.58
N ASN A 579 -3.92 -8.08 -5.21
CA ASN A 579 -3.92 -9.51 -4.91
C ASN A 579 -4.24 -9.74 -3.41
N PRO A 580 -5.42 -10.28 -3.07
CA PRO A 580 -5.84 -10.43 -1.68
C PRO A 580 -5.06 -11.51 -0.90
N TYR A 581 -4.33 -12.41 -1.57
CA TYR A 581 -3.52 -13.42 -0.89
C TYR A 581 -2.24 -12.83 -0.29
N GLN A 582 -1.75 -11.72 -0.83
CA GLN A 582 -0.44 -11.17 -0.46
C GLN A 582 -0.50 -10.24 0.76
N ILE A 583 -1.69 -9.87 1.24
CA ILE A 583 -1.84 -9.08 2.48
C ILE A 583 -1.81 -9.95 3.75
N ALA A 584 -1.77 -11.28 3.59
CA ALA A 584 -1.90 -12.23 4.70
C ALA A 584 -0.86 -11.98 5.80
N ASN A 585 0.41 -11.80 5.45
CA ASN A 585 1.49 -11.56 6.41
C ASN A 585 1.28 -10.29 7.24
N PHE A 586 0.77 -9.21 6.63
CA PHE A 586 0.40 -7.98 7.36
C PHE A 586 -0.70 -8.23 8.39
N LEU A 587 -1.74 -8.99 8.01
CA LEU A 587 -2.86 -9.30 8.89
C LEU A 587 -2.47 -10.30 10.00
N GLU A 588 -1.63 -11.29 9.69
CA GLU A 588 -1.17 -12.32 10.64
C GLU A 588 -0.31 -11.74 11.76
N LYS A 589 0.52 -10.74 11.48
CA LYS A 589 1.26 -10.01 12.52
C LYS A 589 0.40 -9.06 13.36
N GLY A 590 -0.91 -8.95 13.08
CA GLY A 590 -1.86 -8.13 13.81
C GLY A 590 -2.18 -6.76 13.19
N GLY A 591 -1.70 -6.49 11.98
CA GLY A 591 -1.92 -5.22 11.28
C GLY A 591 -3.41 -4.93 11.04
N LYS A 592 -3.78 -3.65 11.12
CA LYS A 592 -5.17 -3.17 10.95
C LYS A 592 -5.31 -2.31 9.69
N ILE A 593 -6.43 -2.43 9.00
CA ILE A 593 -6.71 -1.67 7.78
C ILE A 593 -8.09 -1.02 7.87
N ILE A 594 -8.12 0.30 7.67
CA ILE A 594 -9.35 1.03 7.35
C ILE A 594 -9.30 1.37 5.86
N MET A 595 -10.21 0.79 5.09
CA MET A 595 -10.43 1.15 3.69
C MET A 595 -11.62 2.10 3.60
N TYR A 596 -11.57 3.06 2.69
CA TYR A 596 -12.76 3.82 2.28
C TYR A 596 -12.78 4.01 0.76
N HIS A 597 -13.96 4.22 0.19
CA HIS A 597 -14.09 4.56 -1.23
C HIS A 597 -15.29 5.48 -1.48
N GLY A 598 -15.09 6.54 -2.26
CA GLY A 598 -16.18 7.36 -2.77
C GLY A 598 -17.18 6.55 -3.60
N GLY A 599 -18.45 6.53 -3.20
CA GLY A 599 -19.50 5.81 -3.92
C GLY A 599 -19.77 6.36 -5.33
N SER A 600 -19.34 7.60 -5.58
CA SER A 600 -19.56 8.31 -6.84
C SER A 600 -18.24 8.68 -7.54
N ASP A 601 -17.13 8.04 -7.15
CA ASP A 601 -15.80 8.28 -7.72
C ASP A 601 -15.81 8.08 -9.25
N PRO A 602 -15.54 9.15 -10.04
CA PRO A 602 -15.54 9.07 -11.49
C PRO A 602 -14.15 8.76 -12.08
N LEU A 603 -13.10 8.64 -11.27
CA LEU A 603 -11.74 8.32 -11.69
C LEU A 603 -11.42 6.84 -11.48
N ILE A 604 -11.58 6.37 -10.25
CA ILE A 604 -11.32 5.00 -9.82
C ILE A 604 -12.65 4.40 -9.40
N THR A 605 -13.02 3.25 -9.95
CA THR A 605 -14.32 2.66 -9.62
C THR A 605 -14.32 2.06 -8.20
N PRO A 606 -15.32 2.39 -7.35
CA PRO A 606 -15.46 1.76 -6.04
C PRO A 606 -15.69 0.26 -6.16
N PHE A 607 -16.25 -0.21 -7.28
CA PHE A 607 -16.53 -1.63 -7.49
C PHE A 607 -15.27 -2.50 -7.51
N ARG A 608 -14.10 -1.94 -7.85
CA ARG A 608 -12.83 -2.70 -7.81
C ARG A 608 -12.36 -2.92 -6.37
N THR A 609 -12.62 -1.95 -5.49
CA THR A 609 -12.37 -2.06 -4.05
C THR A 609 -13.36 -3.03 -3.41
N VAL A 610 -14.64 -2.99 -3.84
CA VAL A 610 -15.65 -3.99 -3.44
C VAL A 610 -15.20 -5.40 -3.82
N TRP A 611 -14.71 -5.64 -5.05
CA TRP A 611 -14.18 -6.95 -5.44
C TRP A 611 -13.08 -7.41 -4.50
N TYR A 612 -12.06 -6.56 -4.28
CA TYR A 612 -10.95 -6.87 -3.39
C TYR A 612 -11.41 -7.25 -1.98
N TYR A 613 -12.31 -6.45 -1.38
CA TYR A 613 -12.81 -6.70 -0.03
C TYR A 613 -13.64 -8.00 0.06
N GLN A 614 -14.46 -8.30 -0.96
CA GLN A 614 -15.25 -9.53 -1.03
C GLN A 614 -14.37 -10.77 -1.20
N GLU A 615 -13.33 -10.68 -2.03
CA GLU A 615 -12.35 -11.74 -2.21
C GLU A 615 -11.59 -12.01 -0.92
N LEU A 616 -11.09 -10.95 -0.28
CA LEU A 616 -10.42 -11.05 1.01
C LEU A 616 -11.35 -11.65 2.08
N ALA A 617 -12.62 -11.26 2.12
CA ALA A 617 -13.59 -11.84 3.04
C ALA A 617 -13.80 -13.34 2.75
N SER A 618 -13.84 -13.75 1.48
CA SER A 618 -13.95 -15.15 1.09
C SER A 618 -12.75 -15.97 1.56
N LEU A 619 -11.54 -15.41 1.50
CA LEU A 619 -10.31 -16.07 1.95
C LEU A 619 -10.21 -16.17 3.48
N HIS A 620 -10.75 -15.19 4.20
CA HIS A 620 -10.69 -15.13 5.66
C HIS A 620 -11.90 -15.75 6.38
N GLY A 621 -12.79 -16.44 5.67
CA GLY A 621 -13.92 -17.17 6.26
C GLY A 621 -15.17 -16.33 6.53
N GLY A 622 -15.31 -15.19 5.84
CA GLY A 622 -16.47 -14.29 5.89
C GLY A 622 -16.15 -12.89 6.40
N TYR A 623 -17.07 -11.96 6.20
CA TYR A 623 -16.92 -10.56 6.61
C TYR A 623 -16.63 -10.41 8.11
N ASP A 624 -17.39 -11.11 8.97
CA ASP A 624 -17.23 -11.00 10.43
C ASP A 624 -15.81 -11.34 10.89
N ARG A 625 -15.16 -12.33 10.26
CA ARG A 625 -13.79 -12.72 10.60
C ARG A 625 -12.78 -11.73 10.03
N LEU A 626 -12.99 -11.27 8.79
CA LEU A 626 -12.14 -10.26 8.17
C LEU A 626 -12.18 -8.92 8.94
N GLN A 627 -13.35 -8.50 9.41
CA GLN A 627 -13.58 -7.23 10.11
C GLN A 627 -12.89 -7.10 11.47
N ASN A 628 -12.22 -8.16 11.95
CA ASN A 628 -11.28 -8.11 13.08
C ASN A 628 -9.94 -7.43 12.74
N SER A 629 -9.63 -7.31 11.43
CA SER A 629 -8.41 -6.67 10.95
C SER A 629 -8.64 -5.68 9.80
N VAL A 630 -9.68 -5.85 8.97
CA VAL A 630 -9.95 -4.98 7.81
C VAL A 630 -11.40 -4.50 7.80
N ARG A 631 -11.62 -3.19 7.89
CA ARG A 631 -12.94 -2.57 7.78
C ARG A 631 -12.99 -1.63 6.58
N PHE A 632 -14.04 -1.78 5.78
CA PHE A 632 -14.24 -0.99 4.56
C PHE A 632 -15.48 -0.10 4.69
N PHE A 633 -15.35 1.19 4.38
CA PHE A 633 -16.44 2.18 4.44
C PHE A 633 -16.71 2.76 3.04
N MET A 634 -17.87 2.44 2.49
CA MET A 634 -18.38 3.15 1.30
C MET A 634 -18.85 4.54 1.71
N VAL A 635 -18.51 5.57 0.94
CA VAL A 635 -18.89 6.97 1.22
C VAL A 635 -19.90 7.47 0.18
N PRO A 636 -21.21 7.45 0.49
CA PRO A 636 -22.26 7.83 -0.47
C PRO A 636 -22.08 9.24 -1.01
N GLY A 637 -22.16 9.42 -2.32
CA GLY A 637 -22.08 10.74 -2.98
C GLY A 637 -20.68 11.37 -3.04
N MET A 638 -19.66 10.78 -2.39
CA MET A 638 -18.29 11.28 -2.47
C MET A 638 -17.67 10.94 -3.82
N GLY A 639 -16.99 11.92 -4.41
CA GLY A 639 -16.18 11.73 -5.62
C GLY A 639 -14.83 11.09 -5.30
N HIS A 640 -13.83 11.35 -6.15
CA HIS A 640 -12.49 10.82 -5.94
C HIS A 640 -11.81 11.50 -4.74
N CYS A 641 -11.62 10.72 -3.68
CA CYS A 641 -11.01 11.03 -2.39
C CYS A 641 -11.68 12.11 -1.53
N SER A 642 -12.43 13.02 -2.15
CA SER A 642 -13.17 14.12 -1.52
C SER A 642 -14.24 14.65 -2.51
N GLY A 643 -14.80 15.82 -2.25
CA GLY A 643 -15.80 16.44 -3.14
C GLY A 643 -17.16 15.73 -3.11
N GLY A 644 -18.06 16.12 -4.01
CA GLY A 644 -19.46 15.69 -3.96
C GLY A 644 -20.32 16.47 -2.96
N VAL A 645 -21.61 16.16 -2.95
CA VAL A 645 -22.61 16.68 -1.98
C VAL A 645 -22.65 15.88 -0.67
N SER A 646 -21.64 15.03 -0.46
CA SER A 646 -21.61 13.99 0.54
C SER A 646 -21.00 14.40 1.88
N PRO A 647 -21.23 13.62 2.95
CA PRO A 647 -20.47 13.69 4.16
C PRO A 647 -19.07 13.08 3.92
N ASN A 648 -18.15 13.90 3.42
CA ASN A 648 -16.80 13.49 2.98
C ASN A 648 -15.67 13.94 3.93
N SER A 649 -16.01 14.52 5.07
CA SER A 649 -15.07 14.87 6.13
C SER A 649 -15.27 13.92 7.32
N PHE A 650 -14.29 13.07 7.59
CA PHE A 650 -14.36 12.01 8.61
C PHE A 650 -12.96 11.67 9.13
N GLU A 651 -12.88 11.14 10.35
CA GLU A 651 -11.61 10.85 11.03
C GLU A 651 -11.28 9.35 10.88
N THR A 652 -10.30 9.02 10.05
CA THR A 652 -9.83 7.62 9.91
C THR A 652 -8.58 7.34 10.72
N LEU A 653 -7.70 8.32 10.90
CA LEU A 653 -6.43 8.15 11.60
C LEU A 653 -6.63 7.83 13.08
N GLN A 654 -7.39 8.65 13.82
CA GLN A 654 -7.65 8.40 15.23
C GLN A 654 -8.44 7.10 15.44
N ALA A 655 -9.36 6.76 14.53
CA ALA A 655 -10.11 5.51 14.57
C ALA A 655 -9.19 4.29 14.37
N LEU A 656 -8.20 4.41 13.48
CA LEU A 656 -7.19 3.38 13.26
C LEU A 656 -6.23 3.27 14.46
N ASP A 657 -5.82 4.40 15.03
CA ASP A 657 -4.97 4.44 16.22
C ASP A 657 -5.65 3.78 17.42
N ASP A 658 -6.94 4.09 17.65
CA ASP A 658 -7.73 3.42 18.69
C ASP A 658 -7.83 1.90 18.45
N TRP A 659 -7.92 1.48 17.19
CA TRP A 659 -7.94 0.06 16.86
C TRP A 659 -6.60 -0.61 17.11
N VAL A 660 -5.50 -0.01 16.65
CA VAL A 660 -4.15 -0.58 16.80
C VAL A 660 -3.70 -0.60 18.26
N THR A 661 -3.95 0.48 18.99
CA THR A 661 -3.38 0.68 20.34
C THR A 661 -4.29 0.18 21.47
N LYS A 662 -5.62 0.18 21.27
CA LYS A 662 -6.60 -0.15 22.31
C LYS A 662 -7.50 -1.33 21.93
N ASP A 663 -7.35 -1.89 20.73
CA ASP A 663 -8.25 -2.92 20.17
C ASP A 663 -9.72 -2.46 20.15
N ILE A 664 -9.94 -1.17 19.85
CA ILE A 664 -11.27 -0.56 19.71
C ILE A 664 -11.52 -0.27 18.23
N PRO A 665 -12.17 -1.18 17.50
CA PRO A 665 -12.36 -1.01 16.06
C PRO A 665 -13.59 -0.15 15.75
N PRO A 666 -13.57 0.68 14.69
CA PRO A 666 -14.69 1.57 14.36
C PRO A 666 -15.86 0.81 13.74
N ASP A 667 -16.98 0.65 14.44
CA ASP A 667 -18.20 0.02 13.88
C ASP A 667 -18.94 0.95 12.90
N GLY A 668 -18.71 2.26 13.05
CA GLY A 668 -19.07 3.29 12.10
C GLY A 668 -18.21 4.53 12.33
N ILE A 669 -18.08 5.37 11.30
CA ILE A 669 -17.33 6.63 11.39
C ILE A 669 -18.30 7.76 11.05
N VAL A 670 -18.48 8.72 11.96
CA VAL A 670 -19.35 9.87 11.67
C VAL A 670 -18.63 10.77 10.68
N ALA A 671 -19.29 11.01 9.55
CA ALA A 671 -18.82 11.90 8.51
C ALA A 671 -19.71 13.14 8.41
N SER A 672 -19.12 14.24 7.95
CA SER A 672 -19.77 15.54 7.82
C SER A 672 -19.58 16.13 6.41
N ALA A 673 -20.59 16.88 5.97
CA ALA A 673 -20.64 17.57 4.69
C ALA A 673 -20.55 19.08 4.90
N THR A 674 -20.10 19.81 3.88
CA THR A 674 -19.98 21.28 3.90
C THR A 674 -21.32 22.00 4.09
N ASN A 675 -22.44 21.35 3.76
CA ASN A 675 -23.80 21.86 3.98
C ASN A 675 -24.32 21.63 5.42
N GLY A 676 -23.51 21.06 6.31
CA GLY A 676 -23.86 20.76 7.71
C GLY A 676 -24.49 19.39 7.94
N ARG A 677 -24.73 18.60 6.89
CA ARG A 677 -25.21 17.22 7.02
C ARG A 677 -24.16 16.35 7.71
N THR A 678 -24.60 15.49 8.61
CA THR A 678 -23.79 14.47 9.28
C THR A 678 -24.45 13.10 9.16
N MET A 679 -23.65 12.05 8.98
CA MET A 679 -24.13 10.68 8.82
C MET A 679 -23.05 9.67 9.24
N PRO A 680 -23.40 8.53 9.86
CA PRO A 680 -22.44 7.46 10.07
C PRO A 680 -22.13 6.74 8.74
N LEU A 681 -20.85 6.57 8.44
CA LEU A 681 -20.36 5.61 7.47
C LEU A 681 -20.33 4.24 8.14
N CYS A 682 -21.01 3.27 7.56
CA CYS A 682 -21.09 1.92 8.12
C CYS A 682 -20.09 0.98 7.47
N LYS A 683 -19.56 0.03 8.26
CA LYS A 683 -18.62 -0.96 7.75
C LYS A 683 -19.34 -1.90 6.77
N TYR A 684 -18.79 -2.07 5.58
CA TYR A 684 -19.32 -2.94 4.54
C TYR A 684 -19.46 -4.39 5.05
N PRO A 685 -20.58 -5.09 4.79
CA PRO A 685 -21.66 -4.75 3.84
C PRO A 685 -22.87 -4.02 4.44
N GLU A 686 -22.71 -3.32 5.57
CA GLU A 686 -23.75 -2.48 6.15
C GLU A 686 -23.85 -1.14 5.39
N GLU A 687 -25.02 -0.50 5.39
CA GLU A 687 -25.21 0.91 5.00
C GLU A 687 -25.95 1.66 6.10
N ALA A 688 -25.92 2.99 6.08
CA ALA A 688 -26.63 3.74 7.12
C ALA A 688 -28.14 3.54 7.00
N SER A 689 -28.82 3.30 8.12
CA SER A 689 -30.26 3.09 8.17
C SER A 689 -30.93 4.24 8.91
N TYR A 690 -31.86 4.94 8.26
CA TYR A 690 -32.65 5.98 8.91
C TYR A 690 -33.53 5.35 10.01
N ASN A 691 -33.55 5.95 11.18
CA ASN A 691 -34.27 5.43 12.35
C ASN A 691 -35.80 5.62 12.24
N GLY A 692 -36.29 6.21 11.14
CA GLY A 692 -37.71 6.47 10.88
C GLY A 692 -38.25 7.76 11.54
N SER A 693 -37.41 8.47 12.28
CA SER A 693 -37.71 9.78 12.87
C SER A 693 -36.42 10.56 13.14
N GLY A 694 -36.54 11.89 13.31
CA GLY A 694 -35.40 12.80 13.48
C GLY A 694 -35.00 13.51 12.18
N ASP A 695 -34.07 14.45 12.27
CA ASP A 695 -33.53 15.17 11.11
C ASP A 695 -32.65 14.22 10.26
N VAL A 696 -32.99 14.04 8.98
CA VAL A 696 -32.21 13.23 8.03
C VAL A 696 -30.79 13.76 7.83
N ASN A 697 -30.54 15.03 8.18
CA ASN A 697 -29.22 15.64 8.11
C ASN A 697 -28.39 15.45 9.39
N ALA A 698 -28.91 14.80 10.42
CA ALA A 698 -28.21 14.59 11.69
C ALA A 698 -27.84 13.11 11.88
N ALA A 699 -26.56 12.81 12.11
CA ALA A 699 -26.05 11.45 12.29
C ALA A 699 -26.79 10.66 13.38
N SER A 700 -27.31 11.34 14.41
CA SER A 700 -28.11 10.73 15.48
C SER A 700 -29.43 10.09 15.01
N SER A 701 -29.91 10.44 13.82
CA SER A 701 -31.11 9.89 13.21
C SER A 701 -30.83 8.64 12.38
N TRP A 702 -29.58 8.17 12.36
CA TRP A 702 -29.11 7.05 11.56
C TRP A 702 -28.41 6.01 12.44
N SER A 703 -28.43 4.76 12.01
CA SER A 703 -27.73 3.67 12.69
C SER A 703 -27.08 2.72 11.68
N CYS A 704 -25.89 2.22 12.02
CA CYS A 704 -25.31 1.02 11.39
C CYS A 704 -25.88 -0.21 12.09
N ARG A 705 -26.36 -1.20 11.31
CA ARG A 705 -27.01 -2.40 11.83
C ARG A 705 -26.16 -3.62 11.48
N PRO A 706 -25.69 -4.43 12.46
CA PRO A 706 -24.79 -5.55 12.21
C PRO A 706 -25.31 -6.64 11.25
N ASP A 707 -26.63 -6.77 11.12
CA ASP A 707 -27.31 -7.71 10.22
C ASP A 707 -27.65 -7.09 8.85
N ASP A 708 -27.32 -5.81 8.64
CA ASP A 708 -27.53 -5.14 7.36
C ASP A 708 -26.61 -5.72 6.29
N ARG A 709 -27.21 -6.04 5.14
CA ARG A 709 -26.54 -6.60 3.96
C ARG A 709 -26.91 -5.82 2.71
N ARG A 710 -27.50 -4.63 2.83
CA ARG A 710 -28.04 -3.86 1.70
C ARG A 710 -26.97 -3.41 0.71
N MET A 711 -25.70 -3.24 1.13
CA MET A 711 -24.59 -3.01 0.19
C MET A 711 -24.26 -4.23 -0.70
N LEU A 712 -24.82 -5.41 -0.41
CA LEU A 712 -24.73 -6.57 -1.31
C LEU A 712 -25.82 -6.58 -2.39
N LEU A 713 -26.82 -5.71 -2.30
CA LEU A 713 -27.85 -5.60 -3.33
C LEU A 713 -27.25 -4.98 -4.58
N VAL A 714 -27.53 -5.59 -5.73
CA VAL A 714 -27.03 -5.13 -7.02
C VAL A 714 -28.19 -5.06 -8.01
N GLY A 715 -28.36 -3.90 -8.62
CA GLY A 715 -29.36 -3.64 -9.64
C GLY A 715 -28.89 -4.10 -11.03
N PRO A 716 -29.75 -4.07 -12.06
CA PRO A 716 -29.32 -4.33 -13.43
C PRO A 716 -28.06 -3.58 -13.88
N ASP A 717 -27.95 -2.27 -13.61
CA ASP A 717 -26.78 -1.50 -14.06
C ASP A 717 -25.52 -1.82 -13.26
N GLY A 718 -25.63 -2.06 -11.94
CA GLY A 718 -24.53 -2.61 -11.16
C GLY A 718 -24.06 -3.97 -11.67
N ARG A 719 -24.97 -4.84 -12.13
CA ARG A 719 -24.60 -6.11 -12.78
C ARG A 719 -23.82 -5.89 -14.07
N PHE A 720 -24.26 -4.95 -14.91
CA PHE A 720 -23.55 -4.59 -16.15
C PHE A 720 -22.17 -3.97 -15.86
N ALA A 721 -22.05 -3.20 -14.78
CA ALA A 721 -20.79 -2.66 -14.29
C ALA A 721 -19.89 -3.72 -13.65
N GLY A 722 -20.40 -4.94 -13.41
CA GLY A 722 -19.67 -6.01 -12.75
C GLY A 722 -19.59 -5.86 -11.24
N ALA A 723 -20.41 -5.03 -10.60
CA ALA A 723 -20.44 -4.83 -9.15
C ALA A 723 -21.00 -6.03 -8.34
N THR A 724 -21.07 -7.22 -8.93
CA THR A 724 -21.65 -8.41 -8.27
C THR A 724 -20.61 -9.25 -7.57
N ARG A 725 -21.07 -10.00 -6.55
CA ARG A 725 -20.26 -11.02 -5.90
C ARG A 725 -19.79 -12.10 -6.87
N GLU A 726 -20.63 -12.50 -7.82
CA GLU A 726 -20.25 -13.49 -8.84
C GLU A 726 -19.07 -12.99 -9.68
N THR A 727 -19.07 -11.72 -10.07
CA THR A 727 -17.98 -11.15 -10.87
C THR A 727 -16.67 -11.08 -10.08
N ALA A 728 -16.72 -10.73 -8.79
CA ALA A 728 -15.56 -10.78 -7.90
C ALA A 728 -15.00 -12.21 -7.77
N LEU A 729 -15.88 -13.21 -7.58
CA LEU A 729 -15.46 -14.61 -7.52
C LEU A 729 -14.95 -15.16 -8.86
N GLU A 730 -15.50 -14.72 -9.99
CA GLU A 730 -14.98 -15.04 -11.33
C GLU A 730 -13.55 -14.52 -11.48
N TYR A 731 -13.30 -13.29 -11.05
CA TYR A 731 -11.96 -12.69 -11.06
C TYR A 731 -10.99 -13.48 -10.16
N LEU A 732 -11.41 -13.90 -8.96
CA LEU A 732 -10.59 -14.72 -8.07
C LEU A 732 -10.24 -16.12 -8.63
N ASN A 733 -11.18 -16.76 -9.33
CA ASN A 733 -11.01 -18.13 -9.84
C ASN A 733 -10.29 -18.19 -11.19
N SER A 734 -10.35 -17.11 -11.96
CA SER A 734 -9.65 -16.97 -13.23
C SER A 734 -8.96 -15.61 -13.26
N PRO A 735 -7.99 -15.40 -12.33
CA PRO A 735 -7.26 -14.15 -12.28
C PRO A 735 -6.59 -13.98 -13.63
N ILE A 736 -6.68 -12.78 -14.21
CA ILE A 736 -6.06 -12.45 -15.49
C ILE A 736 -4.55 -12.47 -15.29
N GLY A 737 -3.94 -13.66 -15.26
CA GLY A 737 -2.53 -13.90 -14.94
C GLY A 737 -1.91 -12.80 -14.08
N ILE A 738 -2.55 -12.42 -12.97
CA ILE A 738 -2.09 -11.28 -12.17
C ILE A 738 -0.77 -11.77 -11.60
N GLY A 739 0.35 -11.19 -12.06
CA GLY A 739 1.69 -11.76 -11.95
C GLY A 739 1.89 -12.64 -10.72
N GLY A 740 1.89 -13.95 -10.95
CA GLY A 740 2.41 -14.90 -9.98
C GLY A 740 3.93 -14.86 -10.11
N GLU A 741 4.59 -14.33 -9.08
CA GLU A 741 5.90 -14.87 -8.69
C GLU A 741 5.72 -16.30 -8.16
#